data_AF-A0A0Q5J5K4-F1
#
_entry.id   AF-A0A0Q5J5K4-F1
#
_cell.length_a   1.000
_cell.length_b   1.000
_cell.length_c   1.000
_cell.angle_alpha   90.00
_cell.angle_beta   90.00
_cell.angle_gamma   90.00
#
_symmetry.space_group_name_H-M   'P 1'
#
loop_
_entity.id
_entity.type
_entity.pdbx_description
1 polymer ?
#
loop_
_entity_poly.entity_id
_entity_poly.type
_entity_poly.pdbx_seq_one_letter_code
_entity_poly.pdbx_strand_id
1 'polypeptide(L)'
;MLRFAEFVSARWPTPEDALSEFFADAQAAALEVGAQLTELPDLDGVRRYLPSQAGKRDKRQFHVASVTTDHDGTSWPAITFKSFKHGGASHYWKPRDLAWQIFLRDGREDIGADTARVAAYGERARLAKTAAQARAVERDATDQLGRLAAADAARIAWDAASPDCTGHAYLRGKGVAAYGLRVATTTLRARLWDAERARWIDDALVVRAGDLLVPARLPDGQLMNLQRIDGSGRKLFIRGGQKRATHFRIEGTGPAWLCEGYATGASVHAATGAPVVVAFDAGNLTNCASLADAVAADNDASGTGQRAAEATGLPWACPAAVGEDFNDLHQRQNIEAVRAALADLRQPPLPEAPAYVRPFELPPADIPPCRADALRAFGRLTDADQAAAFAWAFAKRLAMGVPARGESIESILKTLRDALPLSILADATIAAIGAGVRWIIDLRRAGALAAVRPSAAVLARHTVERCDSLPMLGGADYSGVIVLRAPMASGKTQKIGLPFAAWASQQDGRFVALAHRQSLIAELSARLGCDHYQRIAGEDAVHVDALAACLPSIVKADHAQIYREARWVFIDEISQVVRSLAARVTVADRKQMSDVLAALRDLVSRAGCLIVADAGIDDRTIQFLESCRPGERFRVIDADIAPLQAQEAEFGFGPEALHHAYGDMLAELADGRRLWVACGEKSRAVECARLLETSGRRVLLVNSDNSGNREQAEFLAAPDLISRLYDAVVASPVISSGVSIEHREFGPWFHRVFVLASGSTVTPADAMQMARRVRYAPSLSVVVTASNRSEIDSAGAILSGLSEAASLEGRAPTPTDLDGLVADIEAGDARQRADFAGGLWWLLEAAGWAVRPMQAGDSAVSAESMKLLRAHIDREQRDSLLAARDLTDFEARRLRERPALGEADQAALLRHRIARDLGLQEALCEADLDAWDAGRGPRSWDGFTAAIAGTAEAATDGGVADLHRLRFGRARVLAYRELFAGCKLAPGFRVTSEVSAVLLGRMYGRRQLLAVLGLVPAKWAGDRFGMPSGKAGVFAVNDLFDRMGVKLRRREGTATHVSPLEPLEVMGGNVGDLVRTHWHELTADSWSRTAELAARRNSRRVLDAVPRESSDDRYWHEVRREIMARAMGADEATQWVWTRFRAQPTCKERRDKVGRTFGARSTVFWLSQAYAIK
;
A
#
# COMPACT_ATOMS: atom_id res chain seq x y z
N MET A 1 -14.08 12.52 -18.46
CA MET A 1 -13.17 13.69 -18.34
C MET A 1 -13.10 14.48 -19.64
N LEU A 2 -12.89 13.86 -20.81
CA LEU A 2 -12.92 14.53 -22.12
C LEU A 2 -14.16 15.43 -22.38
N ARG A 3 -15.37 14.96 -22.03
CA ARG A 3 -16.61 15.73 -22.22
C ARG A 3 -16.69 17.06 -21.49
N PHE A 4 -16.04 17.16 -20.32
CA PHE A 4 -16.01 18.43 -19.58
C PHE A 4 -15.07 19.43 -20.22
N ALA A 5 -13.91 18.97 -20.69
CA ALA A 5 -12.99 19.82 -21.45
C ALA A 5 -13.62 20.33 -22.74
N GLU A 6 -14.40 19.49 -23.43
CA GLU A 6 -15.19 19.88 -24.61
C GLU A 6 -16.23 20.96 -24.26
N PHE A 7 -17.03 20.75 -23.22
CA PHE A 7 -18.02 21.71 -22.73
C PHE A 7 -17.37 23.06 -22.37
N VAL A 8 -16.27 23.03 -21.62
CA VAL A 8 -15.51 24.23 -21.24
C VAL A 8 -14.98 24.96 -22.47
N SER A 9 -14.39 24.22 -23.43
CA SER A 9 -13.85 24.81 -24.66
C SER A 9 -14.91 25.44 -25.57
N ALA A 10 -16.16 24.97 -25.48
CA ALA A 10 -17.28 25.48 -26.25
C ALA A 10 -17.92 26.72 -25.61
N ARG A 11 -18.03 26.74 -24.27
CA ARG A 11 -18.69 27.83 -23.52
C ARG A 11 -17.74 28.98 -23.18
N TRP A 12 -16.50 28.65 -22.83
CA TRP A 12 -15.45 29.62 -22.47
C TRP A 12 -14.22 29.40 -23.34
N PRO A 13 -14.17 30.00 -24.54
CA PRO A 13 -13.06 29.84 -25.47
C PRO A 13 -11.71 30.32 -24.93
N THR A 14 -11.71 31.23 -23.95
CA THR A 14 -10.53 31.73 -23.24
C THR A 14 -10.75 31.78 -21.71
N PRO A 15 -9.66 31.74 -20.90
CA PRO A 15 -9.76 31.96 -19.45
C PRO A 15 -10.39 33.31 -19.05
N GLU A 16 -10.24 34.34 -19.88
CA GLU A 16 -10.82 35.67 -19.70
C GLU A 16 -12.35 35.64 -19.84
N ASP A 17 -12.89 34.82 -20.75
CA ASP A 17 -14.34 34.64 -20.89
C ASP A 17 -14.93 34.01 -19.61
N ALA A 18 -14.23 33.00 -19.07
CA ALA A 18 -14.61 32.40 -17.79
C ALA A 18 -14.49 33.41 -16.64
N LEU A 19 -13.43 34.22 -16.59
CA LEU A 19 -13.27 35.26 -15.57
C LEU A 19 -14.42 36.28 -15.63
N SER A 20 -14.84 36.65 -16.83
CA SER A 20 -15.94 37.61 -17.03
C SER A 20 -17.28 37.04 -16.56
N GLU A 21 -17.60 35.77 -16.88
CA GLU A 21 -18.83 35.11 -16.42
C GLU A 21 -18.86 34.91 -14.89
N PHE A 22 -17.73 34.52 -14.30
CA PHE A 22 -17.62 34.24 -12.87
C PHE A 22 -17.11 35.43 -12.04
N PHE A 23 -17.10 36.65 -12.58
CA PHE A 23 -16.49 37.80 -11.93
C PHE A 23 -17.12 38.12 -10.57
N ALA A 24 -18.45 38.01 -10.45
CA ALA A 24 -19.14 38.26 -9.18
C ALA A 24 -18.68 37.33 -8.04
N ASP A 25 -18.33 36.08 -8.37
CA ASP A 25 -17.80 35.12 -7.40
C ASP A 25 -16.36 35.47 -7.00
N ALA A 26 -15.54 35.94 -7.95
CA ALA A 26 -14.22 36.49 -7.65
C ALA A 26 -14.30 37.74 -6.76
N GLN A 27 -15.33 38.58 -6.94
CA GLN A 27 -15.58 39.74 -6.07
C GLN A 27 -15.95 39.31 -4.64
N ALA A 28 -16.74 38.25 -4.49
CA ALA A 28 -17.05 37.66 -3.18
C ALA A 28 -15.79 37.15 -2.48
N ALA A 29 -14.94 36.41 -3.20
CA ALA A 29 -13.66 35.93 -2.68
C ALA A 29 -12.72 37.08 -2.25
N ALA A 30 -12.72 38.21 -2.98
CA ALA A 30 -11.96 39.40 -2.58
C ALA A 30 -12.50 40.03 -1.28
N LEU A 31 -13.83 40.06 -1.09
CA LEU A 31 -14.46 40.60 0.11
C LEU A 31 -14.12 39.80 1.36
N GLU A 32 -13.92 38.48 1.26
CA GLU A 32 -13.54 37.63 2.40
C GLU A 32 -12.19 38.01 3.02
N VAL A 33 -11.25 38.55 2.22
CA VAL A 33 -9.97 39.07 2.73
C VAL A 33 -10.04 40.57 3.07
N GLY A 34 -11.24 41.17 3.04
CA GLY A 34 -11.49 42.58 3.30
C GLY A 34 -11.08 43.52 2.16
N ALA A 35 -11.03 43.02 0.92
CA ALA A 35 -10.66 43.78 -0.28
C ALA A 35 -11.87 44.04 -1.20
N GLN A 36 -11.81 45.11 -1.98
CA GLN A 36 -12.77 45.37 -3.06
C GLN A 36 -12.12 45.10 -4.42
N LEU A 37 -12.71 44.20 -5.19
CA LEU A 37 -12.37 44.00 -6.60
C LEU A 37 -13.46 44.67 -7.46
N THR A 38 -13.14 45.79 -8.10
CA THR A 38 -14.11 46.58 -8.86
C THR A 38 -13.98 46.43 -10.36
N GLU A 39 -12.86 45.88 -10.84
CA GLU A 39 -12.52 45.74 -12.25
C GLU A 39 -11.97 44.33 -12.51
N LEU A 40 -12.11 43.85 -13.75
CA LEU A 40 -11.58 42.57 -14.17
C LEU A 40 -10.05 42.56 -14.04
N PRO A 41 -9.46 41.63 -13.26
CA PRO A 41 -8.02 41.60 -13.06
C PRO A 41 -7.31 41.03 -14.29
N ASP A 42 -6.19 41.64 -14.67
CA ASP A 42 -5.31 41.08 -15.69
C ASP A 42 -4.68 39.76 -15.20
N LEU A 43 -4.71 38.71 -16.03
CA LEU A 43 -4.20 37.37 -15.72
C LEU A 43 -2.68 37.23 -15.97
N ASP A 44 -1.90 38.26 -15.66
CA ASP A 44 -0.48 38.39 -16.00
C ASP A 44 0.49 37.97 -14.88
N GLY A 45 -0.03 37.50 -13.75
CA GLY A 45 0.76 37.09 -12.59
C GLY A 45 1.31 38.26 -11.77
N VAL A 46 0.95 39.51 -12.09
CA VAL A 46 1.48 40.69 -11.41
C VAL A 46 0.62 41.04 -10.19
N ARG A 47 1.30 41.32 -9.07
CA ARG A 47 0.68 41.77 -7.83
C ARG A 47 0.09 43.17 -7.99
N ARG A 48 -1.22 43.32 -7.72
CA ARG A 48 -1.91 44.61 -7.71
C ARG A 48 -2.62 44.85 -6.38
N TYR A 49 -2.44 46.04 -5.82
CA TYR A 49 -3.09 46.41 -4.56
C TYR A 49 -4.56 46.77 -4.79
N LEU A 50 -5.39 46.31 -3.86
CA LEU A 50 -6.83 46.55 -3.89
C LEU A 50 -7.21 47.57 -2.80
N PRO A 51 -8.28 48.36 -3.02
CA PRO A 51 -8.92 49.10 -1.95
C PRO A 51 -9.43 48.13 -0.86
N SER A 52 -9.39 48.58 0.39
CA SER A 52 -10.12 47.91 1.47
C SER A 52 -11.63 47.97 1.24
N GLN A 53 -12.39 47.16 1.98
CA GLN A 53 -13.86 47.18 1.98
C GLN A 53 -14.49 48.56 2.26
N ALA A 54 -13.76 49.47 2.91
CA ALA A 54 -14.18 50.86 3.14
C ALA A 54 -13.74 51.82 2.01
N GLY A 55 -13.24 51.32 0.88
CA GLY A 55 -12.74 52.10 -0.25
C GLY A 55 -11.36 52.73 -0.04
N LYS A 56 -10.70 52.52 1.11
CA LYS A 56 -9.36 53.09 1.37
C LYS A 56 -8.27 52.29 0.67
N ARG A 57 -7.41 52.96 -0.10
CA ARG A 57 -6.19 52.38 -0.72
C ARG A 57 -5.01 52.55 0.22
N ASP A 58 -4.85 51.64 1.18
CA ASP A 58 -3.77 51.66 2.19
C ASP A 58 -2.66 50.61 1.93
N LYS A 59 -2.70 49.95 0.76
CA LYS A 59 -1.74 48.94 0.30
C LYS A 59 -1.65 47.70 1.21
N ARG A 60 -2.72 47.40 1.95
CA ARG A 60 -2.75 46.25 2.85
C ARG A 60 -3.39 45.00 2.23
N GLN A 61 -4.13 45.15 1.14
CA GLN A 61 -4.73 44.05 0.40
C GLN A 61 -4.22 44.05 -1.03
N PHE A 62 -4.04 42.87 -1.62
CA PHE A 62 -3.63 42.72 -3.00
C PHE A 62 -4.16 41.42 -3.61
N HIS A 63 -4.13 41.34 -4.93
CA HIS A 63 -4.33 40.10 -5.65
C HIS A 63 -3.12 39.77 -6.54
N VAL A 64 -2.99 38.48 -6.87
CA VAL A 64 -2.13 37.96 -7.93
C VAL A 64 -3.03 37.08 -8.80
N ALA A 65 -3.23 37.46 -10.06
CA ALA A 65 -4.13 36.79 -10.98
C ALA A 65 -3.35 36.18 -12.14
N SER A 66 -3.64 34.94 -12.52
CA SER A 66 -2.88 34.19 -13.53
C SER A 66 -3.76 33.14 -14.22
N VAL A 67 -3.24 32.49 -15.27
CA VAL A 67 -3.88 31.34 -15.91
C VAL A 67 -3.27 30.03 -15.41
N THR A 68 -4.11 29.09 -14.97
CA THR A 68 -3.71 27.73 -14.56
C THR A 68 -4.39 26.67 -15.42
N THR A 69 -3.68 25.61 -15.77
CA THR A 69 -4.21 24.47 -16.53
C THR A 69 -4.27 23.23 -15.64
N ASP A 70 -5.42 22.56 -15.59
CA ASP A 70 -5.63 21.35 -14.79
C ASP A 70 -5.28 20.07 -15.57
N HIS A 71 -5.18 18.94 -14.87
CA HIS A 71 -4.83 17.63 -15.46
C HIS A 71 -5.78 17.15 -16.57
N ASP A 72 -6.99 17.70 -16.65
CA ASP A 72 -7.98 17.39 -17.69
C ASP A 72 -7.83 18.25 -18.96
N GLY A 73 -6.82 19.13 -19.01
CA GLY A 73 -6.52 20.00 -20.16
C GLY A 73 -7.31 21.32 -20.17
N THR A 74 -8.19 21.56 -19.20
CA THR A 74 -8.92 22.84 -19.10
C THR A 74 -8.05 23.94 -18.48
N SER A 75 -8.15 25.16 -19.01
CA SER A 75 -7.41 26.34 -18.52
C SER A 75 -8.36 27.35 -17.89
N TRP A 76 -8.00 27.83 -16.70
CA TRP A 76 -8.86 28.65 -15.84
C TRP A 76 -8.14 29.90 -15.34
N PRO A 77 -8.87 31.02 -15.11
CA PRO A 77 -8.36 32.11 -14.31
C PRO A 77 -8.19 31.64 -12.87
N ALA A 78 -7.05 31.99 -12.28
CA ALA A 78 -6.69 31.68 -10.91
C ALA A 78 -6.24 32.96 -10.21
N ILE A 79 -6.94 33.34 -9.15
CA ILE A 79 -6.67 34.58 -8.42
C ILE A 79 -6.40 34.26 -6.95
N THR A 80 -5.27 34.73 -6.44
CA THR A 80 -4.96 34.69 -5.01
C THR A 80 -5.13 36.07 -4.43
N PHE A 81 -6.07 36.24 -3.51
CA PHE A 81 -6.26 37.46 -2.73
C PHE A 81 -5.55 37.32 -1.38
N LYS A 82 -4.85 38.38 -0.94
CA LYS A 82 -4.14 38.41 0.34
C LYS A 82 -4.33 39.73 1.06
N SER A 83 -4.34 39.66 2.39
CA SER A 83 -4.41 40.81 3.29
C SER A 83 -3.32 40.76 4.35
N PHE A 84 -2.64 41.88 4.58
CA PHE A 84 -1.75 42.08 5.74
C PHE A 84 -2.53 42.44 7.01
N LYS A 85 -3.87 42.60 6.91
CA LYS A 85 -4.80 42.74 8.03
C LYS A 85 -5.55 41.40 8.25
N HIS A 86 -6.37 41.30 9.29
CA HIS A 86 -7.17 40.09 9.58
C HIS A 86 -6.33 38.80 9.72
N GLY A 87 -5.17 38.89 10.40
CA GLY A 87 -4.34 37.71 10.68
C GLY A 87 -3.60 37.13 9.47
N GLY A 88 -3.45 37.88 8.37
CA GLY A 88 -2.78 37.36 7.16
C GLY A 88 -3.72 36.61 6.21
N ALA A 89 -5.02 36.90 6.25
CA ALA A 89 -6.04 36.22 5.47
C ALA A 89 -5.66 36.09 3.98
N SER A 90 -5.83 34.89 3.45
CA SER A 90 -5.52 34.53 2.06
C SER A 90 -6.66 33.69 1.51
N HIS A 91 -7.11 33.98 0.29
CA HIS A 91 -8.16 33.23 -0.39
C HIS A 91 -7.71 32.93 -1.82
N TYR A 92 -7.77 31.66 -2.22
CA TYR A 92 -7.48 31.21 -3.59
C TYR A 92 -8.79 30.93 -4.31
N TRP A 93 -8.99 31.60 -5.45
CA TRP A 93 -10.21 31.54 -6.22
C TRP A 93 -9.96 30.95 -7.62
N LYS A 94 -10.79 29.97 -8.00
CA LYS A 94 -10.83 29.34 -9.33
C LYS A 94 -12.25 28.82 -9.61
N PRO A 95 -12.89 29.17 -10.75
CA PRO A 95 -14.31 28.88 -10.96
C PRO A 95 -14.61 27.46 -11.47
N ARG A 96 -13.63 26.54 -11.47
CA ARG A 96 -13.77 25.21 -12.08
C ARG A 96 -14.92 24.39 -11.48
N ASP A 97 -15.08 24.43 -10.17
CA ASP A 97 -16.12 23.63 -9.50
C ASP A 97 -17.53 24.19 -9.78
N LEU A 98 -17.67 25.51 -9.93
CA LEU A 98 -18.90 26.15 -10.39
C LEU A 98 -19.20 25.78 -11.85
N ALA A 99 -18.19 25.82 -12.72
CA ALA A 99 -18.32 25.38 -14.10
C ALA A 99 -18.69 23.89 -14.21
N TRP A 100 -18.19 23.05 -13.32
CA TRP A 100 -18.56 21.63 -13.24
C TRP A 100 -20.02 21.43 -12.87
N GLN A 101 -20.57 22.24 -11.96
CA GLN A 101 -22.00 22.21 -11.63
C GLN A 101 -22.88 22.62 -12.83
N ILE A 102 -22.46 23.65 -13.59
CA ILE A 102 -23.15 24.05 -14.83
C ILE A 102 -23.10 22.92 -15.86
N PHE A 103 -21.95 22.26 -16.02
CA PHE A 103 -21.82 21.09 -16.90
C PHE A 103 -22.75 19.93 -16.51
N LEU A 104 -22.87 19.63 -15.21
CA LEU A 104 -23.76 18.58 -14.73
C LEU A 104 -25.25 18.86 -15.03
N ARG A 105 -25.63 20.15 -15.10
CA ARG A 105 -26.98 20.62 -15.38
C ARG A 105 -27.26 20.72 -16.89
N ASP A 106 -26.35 21.32 -17.65
CA ASP A 106 -26.60 21.80 -19.02
C ASP A 106 -25.82 21.01 -20.11
N GLY A 107 -24.83 20.19 -19.75
CA GLY A 107 -23.84 19.64 -20.69
C GLY A 107 -23.99 18.17 -21.09
N ARG A 108 -25.17 17.55 -20.89
CA ARG A 108 -25.39 16.11 -21.14
C ARG A 108 -25.90 15.76 -22.55
N GLU A 109 -26.44 16.72 -23.30
CA GLU A 109 -27.04 16.49 -24.63
C GLU A 109 -26.25 17.26 -25.72
N ASP A 110 -25.90 16.57 -26.80
CA ASP A 110 -25.48 17.10 -28.12
C ASP A 110 -24.11 17.80 -28.31
N ILE A 111 -23.02 17.29 -27.70
CA ILE A 111 -21.66 17.67 -28.15
C ILE A 111 -20.96 16.44 -28.76
N GLY A 112 -20.91 16.40 -30.09
CA GLY A 112 -20.13 15.41 -30.84
C GLY A 112 -18.62 15.60 -30.59
N ALA A 113 -17.89 14.50 -30.47
CA ALA A 113 -16.46 14.50 -30.13
C ALA A 113 -15.62 15.20 -31.21
N ASP A 114 -15.28 16.47 -31.00
CA ASP A 114 -14.41 17.26 -31.87
C ASP A 114 -13.07 17.52 -31.17
N THR A 115 -12.17 16.55 -31.30
CA THR A 115 -10.80 16.61 -30.78
C THR A 115 -9.99 17.78 -31.35
N ALA A 116 -10.34 18.30 -32.54
CA ALA A 116 -9.68 19.47 -33.13
C ALA A 116 -10.04 20.76 -32.36
N ARG A 117 -11.27 20.85 -31.84
CA ARG A 117 -11.73 21.99 -31.02
C ARG A 117 -11.00 22.08 -29.69
N VAL A 118 -10.76 20.95 -29.03
CA VAL A 118 -10.00 20.86 -27.78
C VAL A 118 -8.52 21.22 -28.00
N ALA A 119 -7.92 20.78 -29.10
CA ALA A 119 -6.56 21.16 -29.48
C ALA A 119 -6.45 22.67 -29.79
N ALA A 120 -7.41 23.23 -30.53
CA ALA A 120 -7.48 24.68 -30.81
C ALA A 120 -7.69 25.52 -29.54
N TYR A 121 -8.44 25.01 -28.56
CA TYR A 121 -8.59 25.63 -27.25
C TYR A 121 -7.26 25.65 -26.46
N GLY A 122 -6.51 24.54 -26.46
CA GLY A 122 -5.17 24.49 -25.89
C GLY A 122 -4.22 25.53 -26.50
N GLU A 123 -4.27 25.71 -27.82
CA GLU A 123 -3.44 26.71 -28.52
C GLU A 123 -3.89 28.16 -28.24
N ARG A 124 -5.21 28.43 -28.20
CA ARG A 124 -5.72 29.75 -27.80
C ARG A 124 -5.35 30.12 -26.37
N ALA A 125 -5.42 29.16 -25.43
CA ALA A 125 -4.99 29.38 -24.05
C ALA A 125 -3.48 29.68 -23.95
N ARG A 126 -2.65 29.02 -24.78
CA ARG A 126 -1.23 29.29 -24.89
C ARG A 126 -0.94 30.68 -25.48
N LEU A 127 -1.67 31.10 -26.52
CA LEU A 127 -1.55 32.43 -27.11
C LEU A 127 -1.97 33.53 -26.14
N ALA A 128 -3.05 33.34 -25.39
CA ALA A 128 -3.50 34.27 -24.34
C ALA A 128 -2.44 34.45 -23.25
N LYS A 129 -1.83 33.35 -22.78
CA LYS A 129 -0.69 33.38 -21.85
C LYS A 129 0.50 34.16 -22.41
N THR A 130 0.80 33.98 -23.69
CA THR A 130 1.90 34.67 -24.38
C THR A 130 1.62 36.18 -24.51
N ALA A 131 0.38 36.55 -24.85
CA ALA A 131 -0.05 37.95 -24.94
C ALA A 131 -0.04 38.66 -23.56
N ALA A 132 -0.47 37.98 -22.49
CA ALA A 132 -0.38 38.49 -21.13
C ALA A 132 1.08 38.72 -20.69
N GLN A 133 1.98 37.78 -21.03
CA GLN A 133 3.41 37.94 -20.81
C GLN A 133 4.01 39.11 -21.60
N ALA A 134 3.58 39.32 -22.85
CA ALA A 134 4.02 40.46 -23.66
C ALA A 134 3.60 41.81 -23.06
N ARG A 135 2.36 41.93 -22.55
CA ARG A 135 1.89 43.14 -21.83
C ARG A 135 2.65 43.39 -20.53
N ALA A 136 3.02 42.35 -19.80
CA ALA A 136 3.87 42.47 -18.61
C ALA A 136 5.25 43.03 -18.97
N VAL A 137 5.85 42.57 -20.07
CA VAL A 137 7.13 43.08 -20.59
C VAL A 137 7.04 44.56 -20.98
N GLU A 138 5.97 44.97 -21.68
CA GLU A 138 5.76 46.38 -22.07
C GLU A 138 5.58 47.30 -20.85
N ARG A 139 4.88 46.81 -19.82
CA ARG A 139 4.70 47.54 -18.56
C ARG A 139 5.99 47.65 -17.76
N ASP A 140 6.77 46.57 -17.66
CA ASP A 140 8.08 46.58 -17.02
C ASP A 140 9.03 47.56 -17.72
N ALA A 141 8.98 47.64 -19.05
CA ALA A 141 9.73 48.62 -19.83
C ALA A 141 9.30 50.08 -19.48
N THR A 142 8.00 50.32 -19.31
CA THR A 142 7.48 51.65 -18.92
C THR A 142 7.85 52.01 -17.48
N ASP A 143 7.78 51.05 -16.55
CA ASP A 143 8.24 51.21 -15.17
C ASP A 143 9.75 51.50 -15.12
N GLN A 144 10.54 50.87 -15.99
CA GLN A 144 11.97 51.13 -16.12
C GLN A 144 12.25 52.54 -16.64
N LEU A 145 11.52 53.02 -17.66
CA LEU A 145 11.58 54.42 -18.10
C LEU A 145 11.21 55.39 -16.97
N GLY A 146 10.21 55.05 -16.17
CA GLY A 146 9.82 55.80 -14.98
C GLY A 146 10.93 55.89 -13.93
N ARG A 147 11.64 54.78 -13.67
CA ARG A 147 12.81 54.74 -12.76
C ARG A 147 13.94 55.61 -13.29
N LEU A 148 14.23 55.58 -14.59
CA LEU A 148 15.24 56.42 -15.22
C LEU A 148 14.91 57.91 -15.07
N ALA A 149 13.67 58.31 -15.34
CA ALA A 149 13.23 59.70 -15.17
C ALA A 149 13.35 60.18 -13.71
N ALA A 150 13.01 59.31 -12.74
CA ALA A 150 13.18 59.62 -11.33
C ALA A 150 14.67 59.70 -10.91
N ALA A 151 15.54 58.84 -11.47
CA ALA A 151 16.97 58.87 -11.23
C ALA A 151 17.63 60.14 -11.81
N ASP A 152 17.21 60.58 -13.00
CA ASP A 152 17.67 61.84 -13.59
C ASP A 152 17.23 63.05 -12.76
N ALA A 153 15.96 63.08 -12.34
CA ALA A 153 15.46 64.13 -11.45
C ALA A 153 16.19 64.13 -10.09
N ALA A 154 16.49 62.95 -9.54
CA ALA A 154 17.29 62.78 -8.34
C ALA A 154 18.71 63.35 -8.51
N ARG A 155 19.37 63.06 -9.64
CA ARG A 155 20.71 63.57 -9.96
C ARG A 155 20.72 65.09 -10.06
N ILE A 156 19.79 65.68 -10.82
CA ILE A 156 19.66 67.14 -10.94
C ILE A 156 19.46 67.79 -9.57
N ALA A 157 18.55 67.24 -8.76
CA ALA A 157 18.30 67.74 -7.41
C ALA A 157 19.52 67.61 -6.50
N TRP A 158 20.26 66.50 -6.58
CA TRP A 158 21.46 66.25 -5.78
C TRP A 158 22.60 67.20 -6.13
N ASP A 159 22.84 67.44 -7.42
CA ASP A 159 23.92 68.30 -7.92
C ASP A 159 23.67 69.78 -7.59
N ALA A 160 22.41 70.22 -7.58
CA ALA A 160 22.02 71.58 -7.21
C ALA A 160 21.93 71.83 -5.69
N ALA A 161 21.96 70.77 -4.87
CA ALA A 161 21.84 70.87 -3.42
C ALA A 161 23.15 71.32 -2.74
N SER A 162 23.03 72.08 -1.65
CA SER A 162 24.17 72.56 -0.88
C SER A 162 24.69 71.48 0.07
N PRO A 163 26.02 71.27 0.16
CA PRO A 163 26.60 70.40 1.19
C PRO A 163 26.50 71.00 2.61
N ASP A 164 26.30 72.32 2.74
CA ASP A 164 26.15 72.98 4.03
C ASP A 164 24.74 72.74 4.62
N CYS A 165 24.58 71.58 5.25
CA CYS A 165 23.31 71.13 5.83
C CYS A 165 23.40 70.82 7.33
N THR A 166 24.54 71.09 7.97
CA THR A 166 24.80 70.79 9.39
C THR A 166 23.79 71.47 10.34
N GLY A 167 23.28 72.64 9.94
CA GLY A 167 22.24 73.37 10.66
C GLY A 167 20.81 72.86 10.43
N HIS A 168 20.56 71.79 9.66
CA HIS A 168 19.20 71.35 9.36
C HIS A 168 18.43 70.89 10.63
N ALA A 169 17.15 71.25 10.73
CA ALA A 169 16.33 71.01 11.93
C ALA A 169 16.23 69.52 12.30
N TYR A 170 16.12 68.63 11.31
CA TYR A 170 16.09 67.18 11.53
C TYR A 170 17.39 66.64 12.14
N LEU A 171 18.56 67.09 11.66
CA LEU A 171 19.86 66.62 12.17
C LEU A 171 20.10 67.10 13.60
N ARG A 172 19.74 68.36 13.89
CA ARG A 172 19.76 68.90 15.26
C ARG A 172 18.78 68.16 16.17
N GLY A 173 17.56 67.92 15.72
CA GLY A 173 16.53 67.22 16.49
C GLY A 173 16.85 65.75 16.75
N LYS A 174 17.59 65.09 15.86
CA LYS A 174 18.07 63.71 16.05
C LYS A 174 19.47 63.61 16.65
N GLY A 175 20.15 64.74 16.86
CA GLY A 175 21.51 64.85 17.41
C GLY A 175 22.56 64.05 16.63
N VAL A 176 22.48 64.05 15.30
CA VAL A 176 23.38 63.30 14.42
C VAL A 176 24.05 64.21 13.39
N ALA A 177 25.28 63.88 13.01
CA ALA A 177 26.01 64.60 11.97
C ALA A 177 25.45 64.28 10.56
N ALA A 178 25.81 65.11 9.58
CA ALA A 178 25.29 65.03 8.21
C ALA A 178 25.99 63.98 7.33
N TYR A 179 27.20 63.52 7.62
CA TYR A 179 27.91 62.47 6.87
C TYR A 179 27.70 62.45 5.34
N GLY A 180 27.85 63.59 4.65
CA GLY A 180 27.71 63.66 3.18
C GLY A 180 26.28 63.86 2.65
N LEU A 181 25.30 64.11 3.51
CA LEU A 181 23.98 64.61 3.11
C LEU A 181 24.06 66.03 2.52
N ARG A 182 23.02 66.44 1.80
CA ARG A 182 22.89 67.78 1.22
C ARG A 182 21.52 68.37 1.52
N VAL A 183 21.39 69.70 1.50
CA VAL A 183 20.11 70.39 1.62
C VAL A 183 19.72 71.02 0.28
N ALA A 184 18.48 70.80 -0.14
CA ALA A 184 17.94 71.39 -1.36
C ALA A 184 17.87 72.92 -1.22
N THR A 185 18.50 73.64 -2.14
CA THR A 185 18.49 75.12 -2.16
C THR A 185 17.31 75.69 -2.95
N THR A 186 16.74 74.90 -3.85
CA THR A 186 15.64 75.26 -4.73
C THR A 186 14.54 74.18 -4.72
N THR A 187 13.32 74.57 -5.09
CA THR A 187 12.23 73.60 -5.29
C THR A 187 12.26 73.10 -6.72
N LEU A 188 12.39 71.79 -6.92
CA LEU A 188 12.42 71.14 -8.22
C LEU A 188 11.15 70.33 -8.47
N ARG A 189 10.57 70.50 -9.66
CA ARG A 189 9.48 69.68 -10.18
C ARG A 189 9.87 69.08 -11.53
N ALA A 190 9.38 67.89 -11.82
CA ALA A 190 9.67 67.16 -13.04
C ALA A 190 8.52 66.22 -13.41
N ARG A 191 8.53 65.74 -14.65
CA ARG A 191 7.63 64.69 -15.13
C ARG A 191 8.06 63.34 -14.54
N LEU A 192 7.22 62.75 -13.68
CA LEU A 192 7.52 61.49 -12.99
C LEU A 192 6.44 60.42 -13.24
N TRP A 193 6.85 59.15 -13.22
CA TRP A 193 5.95 58.01 -13.40
C TRP A 193 5.29 57.58 -12.08
N ASP A 194 3.97 57.43 -12.07
CA ASP A 194 3.18 56.86 -10.97
C ASP A 194 2.88 55.39 -11.26
N ALA A 195 3.80 54.48 -10.90
CA ALA A 195 3.67 53.03 -11.15
C ALA A 195 2.37 52.43 -10.57
N GLU A 196 1.86 53.01 -9.47
CA GLU A 196 0.60 52.58 -8.85
C GLU A 196 -0.63 52.92 -9.69
N ARG A 197 -0.61 54.03 -10.42
CA ARG A 197 -1.70 54.48 -11.30
C ARG A 197 -1.41 54.26 -12.78
N ALA A 198 -0.27 53.65 -13.11
CA ALA A 198 0.23 53.45 -14.47
C ALA A 198 0.12 54.71 -15.35
N ARG A 199 0.55 55.88 -14.83
CA ARG A 199 0.47 57.15 -15.57
C ARG A 199 1.64 58.09 -15.28
N TRP A 200 1.97 58.93 -16.26
CA TRP A 200 2.89 60.05 -16.07
C TRP A 200 2.19 61.21 -15.34
N ILE A 201 2.94 61.91 -14.49
CA ILE A 201 2.53 63.14 -13.82
C ILE A 201 3.52 64.21 -14.27
N ASP A 202 3.06 65.19 -15.06
CA ASP A 202 3.95 66.14 -15.74
C ASP A 202 4.61 67.17 -14.80
N ASP A 203 3.97 67.49 -13.66
CA ASP A 203 4.46 68.48 -12.70
C ASP A 203 4.57 67.90 -11.27
N ALA A 204 5.28 66.78 -11.13
CA ALA A 204 5.47 66.12 -9.85
C ALA A 204 6.61 66.75 -9.05
N LEU A 205 6.39 66.98 -7.75
CA LEU A 205 7.39 67.52 -6.84
C LEU A 205 8.52 66.51 -6.59
N VAL A 206 9.74 66.88 -6.98
CA VAL A 206 10.98 66.11 -6.74
C VAL A 206 11.51 66.44 -5.34
N VAL A 207 11.94 67.70 -5.11
CA VAL A 207 12.43 68.21 -3.82
C VAL A 207 11.90 69.63 -3.56
N ARG A 208 11.76 70.05 -2.30
CA ARG A 208 11.48 71.43 -1.90
C ARG A 208 12.73 72.10 -1.36
N ALA A 209 12.86 73.41 -1.56
CA ALA A 209 13.91 74.18 -0.90
C ALA A 209 13.82 73.97 0.63
N GLY A 210 14.95 73.65 1.25
CA GLY A 210 15.07 73.31 2.66
C GLY A 210 14.97 71.81 2.98
N ASP A 211 14.57 70.94 2.05
CA ASP A 211 14.56 69.49 2.28
C ASP A 211 15.99 68.96 2.44
N LEU A 212 16.24 68.16 3.48
CA LEU A 212 17.47 67.38 3.63
C LEU A 212 17.40 66.13 2.75
N LEU A 213 18.45 65.87 1.97
CA LEU A 213 18.48 64.84 0.94
C LEU A 213 19.45 63.73 1.33
N VAL A 214 18.97 62.49 1.32
CA VAL A 214 19.75 61.25 1.47
C VAL A 214 19.80 60.50 0.13
N PRO A 215 20.98 60.26 -0.45
CA PRO A 215 21.09 59.60 -1.75
C PRO A 215 20.89 58.11 -1.64
N ALA A 216 20.02 57.56 -2.49
CA ALA A 216 19.77 56.13 -2.61
C ALA A 216 20.47 55.59 -3.87
N ARG A 217 21.58 54.88 -3.66
CA ARG A 217 22.48 54.40 -4.71
C ARG A 217 22.45 52.89 -4.85
N LEU A 218 22.69 52.39 -6.06
CA LEU A 218 22.98 50.98 -6.29
C LEU A 218 24.39 50.63 -5.77
N PRO A 219 24.72 49.33 -5.63
CA PRO A 219 26.06 48.87 -5.22
C PRO A 219 27.21 49.41 -6.07
N ASP A 220 26.96 49.74 -7.34
CA ASP A 220 27.93 50.35 -8.27
C ASP A 220 28.10 51.88 -8.09
N GLY A 221 27.37 52.48 -7.14
CA GLY A 221 27.41 53.92 -6.84
C GLY A 221 26.42 54.78 -7.64
N GLN A 222 25.67 54.21 -8.59
CA GLN A 222 24.71 54.95 -9.40
C GLN A 222 23.56 55.49 -8.54
N LEU A 223 23.29 56.80 -8.62
CA LEU A 223 22.19 57.43 -7.90
C LEU A 223 20.86 57.11 -8.59
N MET A 224 19.98 56.39 -7.90
CA MET A 224 18.70 55.96 -8.44
C MET A 224 17.49 56.70 -7.85
N ASN A 225 17.63 57.25 -6.65
CA ASN A 225 16.56 58.00 -5.97
C ASN A 225 17.13 58.91 -4.86
N LEU A 226 16.30 59.79 -4.30
CA LEU A 226 16.57 60.56 -3.09
C LEU A 226 15.47 60.30 -2.06
N GLN A 227 15.87 60.06 -0.80
CA GLN A 227 14.98 60.27 0.33
C GLN A 227 15.09 61.73 0.78
N ARG A 228 13.98 62.47 0.70
CA ARG A 228 13.87 63.82 1.22
C ARG A 228 13.28 63.80 2.63
N ILE A 229 13.83 64.64 3.50
CA ILE A 229 13.42 64.81 4.89
C ILE A 229 13.12 66.29 5.09
N ASP A 230 11.86 66.63 5.34
CA ASP A 230 11.48 68.03 5.56
C ASP A 230 11.84 68.52 6.97
N GLY A 231 11.63 69.82 7.23
CA GLY A 231 11.93 70.44 8.53
C GLY A 231 11.13 69.87 9.72
N SER A 232 10.03 69.14 9.47
CA SER A 232 9.26 68.43 10.49
C SER A 232 9.75 66.99 10.73
N GLY A 233 10.72 66.53 9.93
CA GLY A 233 11.26 65.17 9.98
C GLY A 233 10.48 64.16 9.14
N ARG A 234 9.52 64.60 8.30
CA ARG A 234 8.76 63.70 7.42
C ARG A 234 9.64 63.24 6.27
N LYS A 235 9.78 61.92 6.12
CA LYS A 235 10.62 61.27 5.10
C LYS A 235 9.79 60.79 3.92
N LEU A 236 10.19 61.14 2.70
CA LEU A 236 9.52 60.71 1.46
C LEU A 236 10.57 60.43 0.36
N PHE A 237 10.28 59.53 -0.56
CA PHE A 237 11.11 59.29 -1.75
C PHE A 237 10.55 60.02 -2.98
N ILE A 238 11.38 60.22 -4.00
CA ILE A 238 10.91 60.69 -5.31
C ILE A 238 10.00 59.61 -5.91
N ARG A 239 8.85 60.06 -6.43
CA ARG A 239 7.84 59.19 -7.03
C ARG A 239 8.42 58.47 -8.25
N GLY A 240 8.14 57.17 -8.36
CA GLY A 240 8.62 56.34 -9.47
C GLY A 240 10.08 55.88 -9.34
N GLY A 241 10.84 56.44 -8.39
CA GLY A 241 12.24 56.08 -8.19
C GLY A 241 12.42 54.73 -7.49
N GLN A 242 13.54 54.07 -7.82
CA GLN A 242 13.87 52.76 -7.26
C GLN A 242 14.36 52.87 -5.81
N LYS A 243 13.71 52.12 -4.91
CA LYS A 243 14.12 51.97 -3.50
C LYS A 243 14.74 50.59 -3.23
N ARG A 244 14.24 49.54 -3.90
CA ARG A 244 14.71 48.18 -3.69
C ARG A 244 16.17 48.05 -4.13
N ALA A 245 16.99 47.43 -3.29
CA ALA A 245 18.43 47.23 -3.48
C ALA A 245 19.26 48.53 -3.58
N THR A 246 18.68 49.68 -3.28
CA THR A 246 19.43 50.93 -3.14
C THR A 246 19.77 51.18 -1.68
N HIS A 247 20.89 51.86 -1.45
CA HIS A 247 21.41 52.13 -0.11
C HIS A 247 22.09 53.50 -0.05
N PHE A 248 22.28 53.98 1.17
CA PHE A 248 23.22 55.07 1.46
C PHE A 248 24.37 54.54 2.29
N ARG A 249 25.61 54.89 1.97
CA ARG A 249 26.79 54.44 2.71
C ARG A 249 27.44 55.60 3.43
N ILE A 250 27.61 55.47 4.74
CA ILE A 250 28.50 56.29 5.56
C ILE A 250 29.85 55.59 5.56
N GLU A 251 30.90 56.29 5.09
CA GLU A 251 32.25 55.71 5.03
C GLU A 251 32.89 55.67 6.43
N GLY A 252 33.70 54.63 6.67
CA GLY A 252 34.37 54.40 7.94
C GLY A 252 35.45 53.31 7.81
N THR A 253 35.92 52.79 8.94
CA THR A 253 36.97 51.76 9.00
C THR A 253 36.52 50.55 9.80
N GLY A 254 36.70 49.34 9.27
CA GLY A 254 36.29 48.08 9.94
C GLY A 254 35.09 47.39 9.27
N PRO A 255 34.45 46.42 9.95
CA PRO A 255 33.32 45.65 9.41
C PRO A 255 32.09 46.53 9.23
N ALA A 256 31.39 46.38 8.12
CA ALA A 256 30.27 47.24 7.75
C ALA A 256 28.97 46.83 8.48
N TRP A 257 28.21 47.81 8.95
CA TRP A 257 26.89 47.61 9.55
C TRP A 257 25.77 47.92 8.57
N LEU A 258 24.66 47.21 8.67
CA LEU A 258 23.43 47.47 7.93
C LEU A 258 22.33 47.95 8.87
N CYS A 259 21.63 49.02 8.53
CA CYS A 259 20.52 49.52 9.34
C CYS A 259 19.35 50.04 8.51
N GLU A 260 18.19 50.23 9.13
CA GLU A 260 16.99 50.73 8.44
C GLU A 260 17.06 52.23 8.17
N GLY A 261 17.26 53.05 9.21
CA GLY A 261 17.18 54.51 9.10
C GLY A 261 18.53 55.22 9.03
N TYR A 262 18.56 56.41 8.42
CA TYR A 262 19.76 57.26 8.40
C TYR A 262 20.21 57.67 9.81
N ALA A 263 19.28 58.06 10.69
CA ALA A 263 19.63 58.51 12.05
C ALA A 263 20.19 57.35 12.89
N THR A 264 19.59 56.16 12.77
CA THR A 264 20.10 54.89 13.29
C THR A 264 21.54 54.67 12.80
N GLY A 265 21.76 54.75 11.48
CA GLY A 265 23.08 54.53 10.89
C GLY A 265 24.13 55.56 11.29
N ALA A 266 23.75 56.82 11.41
CA ALA A 266 24.61 57.90 11.88
C ALA A 266 25.03 57.71 13.35
N SER A 267 24.14 57.20 14.20
CA SER A 267 24.43 56.86 15.60
C SER A 267 25.31 55.61 15.70
N VAL A 268 25.05 54.57 14.90
CA VAL A 268 25.92 53.38 14.80
C VAL A 268 27.33 53.77 14.33
N HIS A 269 27.44 54.63 13.32
CA HIS A 269 28.72 55.11 12.82
C HIS A 269 29.47 55.93 13.89
N ALA A 270 28.79 56.86 14.57
CA ALA A 270 29.41 57.63 15.66
C ALA A 270 29.89 56.74 16.82
N ALA A 271 29.17 55.65 17.11
CA ALA A 271 29.53 54.72 18.16
C ALA A 271 30.69 53.79 17.80
N THR A 272 30.88 53.45 16.53
CA THR A 272 31.83 52.40 16.10
C THR A 272 32.99 52.91 15.24
N GLY A 273 32.82 54.01 14.53
CA GLY A 273 33.71 54.45 13.44
C GLY A 273 33.65 53.58 12.18
N ALA A 274 32.78 52.56 12.15
CA ALA A 274 32.69 51.58 11.08
C ALA A 274 31.85 52.07 9.89
N PRO A 275 32.02 51.52 8.68
CA PRO A 275 31.13 51.83 7.56
C PRO A 275 29.69 51.42 7.90
N VAL A 276 28.70 52.23 7.49
CA VAL A 276 27.28 51.92 7.71
C VAL A 276 26.47 52.06 6.44
N VAL A 277 25.76 51.00 6.08
CA VAL A 277 24.83 50.87 4.96
C VAL A 277 23.42 51.10 5.49
N VAL A 278 22.77 52.16 5.01
CA VAL A 278 21.39 52.50 5.33
C VAL A 278 20.48 51.95 4.24
N ALA A 279 19.62 50.99 4.59
CA ALA A 279 18.69 50.31 3.69
C ALA A 279 17.35 51.04 3.53
N PHE A 280 17.11 52.09 4.31
CA PHE A 280 15.90 52.93 4.35
C PHE A 280 14.65 52.34 5.02
N ASP A 281 14.49 51.01 5.08
CA ASP A 281 13.45 50.30 5.83
C ASP A 281 13.76 48.81 5.98
N ALA A 282 13.12 48.15 6.95
CA ALA A 282 13.20 46.71 7.22
C ALA A 282 13.06 45.85 5.96
N GLY A 283 12.12 46.18 5.08
CA GLY A 283 11.84 45.40 3.87
C GLY A 283 12.96 45.42 2.83
N ASN A 284 13.91 46.35 2.96
CA ASN A 284 15.06 46.45 2.06
C ASN A 284 16.34 45.82 2.63
N LEU A 285 16.40 45.49 3.93
CA LEU A 285 17.59 44.93 4.57
C LEU A 285 18.14 43.70 3.83
N THR A 286 17.30 42.72 3.52
CA THR A 286 17.71 41.51 2.80
C THR A 286 18.29 41.81 1.40
N ASN A 287 17.83 42.86 0.72
CA ASN A 287 18.36 43.23 -0.60
C ASN A 287 19.73 43.93 -0.52
N CYS A 288 20.14 44.38 0.67
CA CYS A 288 21.41 45.05 0.93
C CYS A 288 22.36 44.22 1.80
N ALA A 289 21.97 43.00 2.19
CA ALA A 289 22.73 42.15 3.11
C ALA A 289 24.15 41.88 2.63
N SER A 290 24.38 41.68 1.33
CA SER A 290 25.72 41.43 0.78
C SER A 290 26.69 42.61 0.88
N LEU A 291 26.24 43.78 1.35
CA LEU A 291 27.06 44.98 1.51
C LEU A 291 27.56 45.20 2.95
N ALA A 292 27.19 44.31 3.88
CA ALA A 292 27.47 44.47 5.30
C ALA A 292 27.83 43.13 5.97
N ASP A 293 28.42 43.23 7.17
CA ASP A 293 28.87 42.10 7.97
C ASP A 293 27.94 41.82 9.17
N ALA A 294 27.18 42.83 9.62
CA ALA A 294 26.21 42.73 10.71
C ALA A 294 25.04 43.71 10.55
N VAL A 295 23.91 43.41 11.21
CA VAL A 295 22.69 44.24 11.16
C VAL A 295 22.43 44.95 12.50
N ALA A 296 22.27 46.26 12.46
CA ALA A 296 21.73 47.07 13.54
C ALA A 296 20.22 47.27 13.30
N ALA A 297 19.42 46.41 13.91
CA ALA A 297 17.97 46.34 13.71
C ALA A 297 17.21 47.23 14.70
N ASP A 298 16.05 47.73 14.28
CA ASP A 298 15.13 48.44 15.16
C ASP A 298 14.37 47.44 16.05
N ASN A 299 14.15 47.77 17.32
CA ASN A 299 13.37 46.92 18.23
C ASN A 299 11.92 47.39 18.26
N ASP A 300 11.16 47.17 17.19
CA ASP A 300 9.76 47.60 17.12
C ASP A 300 8.79 46.60 17.79
N ALA A 301 7.65 47.11 18.29
CA ALA A 301 6.62 46.29 18.94
C ALA A 301 5.97 45.24 18.03
N SER A 302 6.10 45.37 16.70
CA SER A 302 5.60 44.38 15.74
C SER A 302 6.62 43.28 15.41
N GLY A 303 7.84 43.36 15.95
CA GLY A 303 8.95 42.47 15.65
C GLY A 303 9.34 42.46 14.16
N THR A 304 9.10 43.55 13.43
CA THR A 304 9.39 43.61 12.00
C THR A 304 10.89 43.72 11.73
N GLY A 305 11.60 44.59 12.46
CA GLY A 305 13.04 44.78 12.39
C GLY A 305 13.81 43.53 12.77
N GLN A 306 13.42 42.85 13.86
CA GLN A 306 14.00 41.55 14.24
C GLN A 306 13.88 40.51 13.11
N ARG A 307 12.66 40.27 12.61
CA ARG A 307 12.43 39.26 11.56
C ARG A 307 13.17 39.61 10.27
N ALA A 308 13.24 40.89 9.94
CA ALA A 308 13.98 41.35 8.77
C ALA A 308 15.50 41.15 8.93
N ALA A 309 16.05 41.38 10.14
CA ALA A 309 17.44 41.12 10.46
C ALA A 309 17.78 39.63 10.41
N GLU A 310 16.96 38.76 11.02
CA GLU A 310 17.12 37.31 10.97
C GLU A 310 17.11 36.79 9.52
N ALA A 311 16.21 37.33 8.68
CA ALA A 311 16.11 36.98 7.27
C ALA A 311 17.32 37.40 6.42
N THR A 312 18.22 38.27 6.92
CA THR A 312 19.47 38.60 6.21
C THR A 312 20.52 37.50 6.29
N GLY A 313 20.42 36.60 7.29
CA GLY A 313 21.46 35.60 7.56
C GLY A 313 22.75 36.16 8.16
N LEU A 314 22.79 37.43 8.56
CA LEU A 314 23.93 38.05 9.23
C LEU A 314 23.74 38.09 10.76
N PRO A 315 24.84 38.17 11.55
CA PRO A 315 24.77 38.54 12.95
C PRO A 315 24.06 39.89 13.14
N TRP A 316 23.26 40.03 14.20
CA TRP A 316 22.46 41.24 14.39
C TRP A 316 22.34 41.66 15.86
N ALA A 317 22.10 42.95 16.08
CA ALA A 317 21.83 43.53 17.39
C ALA A 317 20.64 44.49 17.30
N CYS A 318 19.94 44.70 18.43
CA CYS A 318 18.90 45.71 18.57
C CYS A 318 18.92 46.33 19.98
N PRO A 319 18.36 47.53 20.19
CA PRO A 319 18.24 48.12 21.52
C PRO A 319 17.42 47.24 22.48
N ALA A 320 17.73 47.29 23.78
CA ALA A 320 17.05 46.45 24.79
C ALA A 320 15.57 46.81 25.02
N ALA A 321 15.18 48.08 24.83
CA ALA A 321 13.81 48.53 25.05
C ALA A 321 12.95 48.38 23.78
N VAL A 322 11.78 47.77 23.92
CA VAL A 322 10.81 47.63 22.83
C VAL A 322 10.22 49.00 22.48
N GLY A 323 10.18 49.30 21.19
CA GLY A 323 9.78 50.57 20.62
C GLY A 323 10.92 51.52 20.27
N GLU A 324 12.19 51.17 20.53
CA GLU A 324 13.36 52.04 20.29
C GLU A 324 14.21 51.59 19.09
N ASP A 325 14.81 52.57 18.40
CA ASP A 325 15.95 52.39 17.48
C ASP A 325 17.29 52.81 18.15
N PHE A 326 18.44 52.57 17.50
CA PHE A 326 19.74 52.95 18.06
C PHE A 326 19.95 54.47 18.19
N ASN A 327 19.21 55.28 17.43
CA ASN A 327 19.25 56.73 17.59
C ASN A 327 18.45 57.18 18.82
N ASP A 328 17.33 56.55 19.11
CA ASP A 328 16.54 56.82 20.31
C ASP A 328 17.34 56.42 21.57
N LEU A 329 18.08 55.30 21.52
CA LEU A 329 19.04 54.91 22.55
C LEU A 329 20.16 55.96 22.72
N HIS A 330 20.71 56.47 21.61
CA HIS A 330 21.72 57.54 21.61
C HIS A 330 21.19 58.81 22.29
N GLN A 331 19.98 59.25 21.93
CA GLN A 331 19.36 60.46 22.48
C GLN A 331 18.98 60.32 23.96
N ARG A 332 18.51 59.13 24.37
CA ARG A 332 18.07 58.88 25.75
C ARG A 332 19.23 58.72 26.72
N GLN A 333 20.36 58.16 26.28
CA GLN A 333 21.52 57.89 27.14
C GLN A 333 22.76 58.63 26.65
N ASN A 334 23.50 58.04 25.71
CA ASN A 334 24.70 58.59 25.07
C ASN A 334 25.21 57.59 24.01
N ILE A 335 26.33 57.92 23.37
CA ILE A 335 26.93 57.10 22.31
C ILE A 335 27.59 55.83 22.85
N GLU A 336 28.05 55.83 24.11
CA GLU A 336 28.63 54.66 24.78
C GLU A 336 27.59 53.56 25.00
N ALA A 337 26.34 53.92 25.30
CA ALA A 337 25.24 52.97 25.40
C ALA A 337 24.95 52.26 24.07
N VAL A 338 25.05 52.99 22.95
CA VAL A 338 24.93 52.42 21.59
C VAL A 338 26.07 51.44 21.32
N ARG A 339 27.32 51.82 21.65
CA ARG A 339 28.49 50.94 21.50
C ARG A 339 28.35 49.65 22.30
N ALA A 340 27.83 49.72 23.53
CA ALA A 340 27.59 48.55 24.37
C ALA A 340 26.50 47.63 23.78
N ALA A 341 25.39 48.20 23.30
CA ALA A 341 24.30 47.43 22.70
C ALA A 341 24.72 46.73 21.39
N LEU A 342 25.58 47.35 20.58
CA LEU A 342 26.12 46.75 19.35
C LEU A 342 27.12 45.61 19.61
N ALA A 343 27.67 45.51 20.82
CA ALA A 343 28.57 44.42 21.20
C ALA A 343 27.82 43.10 21.47
N ASP A 344 26.51 43.15 21.72
CA ASP A 344 25.65 41.98 21.98
C ASP A 344 25.06 41.41 20.68
N LEU A 345 25.93 40.82 19.84
CA LEU A 345 25.55 40.24 18.56
C LEU A 345 24.86 38.87 18.72
N ARG A 346 23.65 38.76 18.17
CA ARG A 346 22.86 37.53 18.06
C ARG A 346 23.11 36.84 16.73
N GLN A 347 23.06 35.50 16.72
CA GLN A 347 23.17 34.68 15.51
C GLN A 347 21.79 34.40 14.90
N PRO A 348 21.65 34.37 13.56
CA PRO A 348 20.39 34.06 12.90
C PRO A 348 20.04 32.55 13.01
N PRO A 349 18.75 32.18 13.03
CA PRO A 349 18.33 30.78 12.98
C PRO A 349 18.67 30.16 11.60
N LEU A 350 19.02 28.87 11.58
CA LEU A 350 19.18 28.14 10.31
C LEU A 350 17.83 28.08 9.58
N PRO A 351 17.80 28.30 8.24
CA PRO A 351 16.56 28.27 7.48
C PRO A 351 15.93 26.87 7.50
N GLU A 352 14.60 26.81 7.52
CA GLU A 352 13.85 25.56 7.42
C GLU A 352 14.12 24.87 6.06
N ALA A 353 14.14 23.54 6.05
CA ALA A 353 14.27 22.76 4.82
C ALA A 353 13.09 23.00 3.85
N PRO A 354 13.25 22.66 2.55
CA PRO A 354 12.14 22.63 1.61
C PRO A 354 10.99 21.73 2.08
N ALA A 355 9.75 22.15 1.80
CA ALA A 355 8.55 21.39 2.13
C ALA A 355 8.15 20.46 0.98
N TYR A 356 8.13 19.15 1.25
CA TYR A 356 7.70 18.11 0.30
C TYR A 356 6.28 17.67 0.62
N VAL A 357 5.29 18.35 0.02
CA VAL A 357 3.86 18.11 0.30
C VAL A 357 3.27 16.91 -0.44
N ARG A 358 4.04 16.26 -1.32
CA ARG A 358 3.62 15.09 -2.11
C ARG A 358 4.52 13.89 -1.81
N PRO A 359 4.36 13.23 -0.66
CA PRO A 359 5.27 12.16 -0.24
C PRO A 359 5.27 10.97 -1.22
N PHE A 360 4.17 10.73 -1.94
CA PHE A 360 4.09 9.66 -2.94
C PHE A 360 4.97 9.89 -4.18
N GLU A 361 5.40 11.12 -4.44
CA GLU A 361 6.29 11.47 -5.56
C GLU A 361 7.78 11.41 -5.15
N LEU A 362 8.07 11.21 -3.86
CA LEU A 362 9.44 11.08 -3.38
C LEU A 362 10.10 9.80 -3.92
N PRO A 363 11.39 9.87 -4.28
CA PRO A 363 12.11 8.72 -4.80
C PRO A 363 12.19 7.59 -3.78
N PRO A 364 12.36 6.33 -4.22
CA PRO A 364 12.60 5.22 -3.32
C PRO A 364 13.90 5.42 -2.54
N ALA A 365 13.90 5.04 -1.26
CA ALA A 365 15.07 5.08 -0.39
C ALA A 365 15.29 3.70 0.25
N ASP A 366 16.55 3.29 0.32
CA ASP A 366 16.95 2.04 0.97
C ASP A 366 16.96 2.21 2.49
N ILE A 367 16.27 1.31 3.19
CA ILE A 367 16.14 1.38 4.64
C ILE A 367 16.76 0.15 5.29
N PRO A 368 17.70 0.32 6.23
CA PRO A 368 18.22 -0.80 7.01
C PRO A 368 17.08 -1.61 7.66
N PRO A 369 17.09 -2.95 7.59
CA PRO A 369 15.97 -3.78 8.04
C PRO A 369 15.69 -3.64 9.54
N CYS A 370 16.72 -3.40 10.35
CA CYS A 370 16.60 -3.14 11.79
C CYS A 370 16.11 -1.70 12.04
N ARG A 371 15.14 -1.53 12.95
CA ARG A 371 14.60 -0.21 13.32
C ARG A 371 15.68 0.71 13.88
N ALA A 372 16.51 0.21 14.79
CA ALA A 372 17.57 1.00 15.42
C ALA A 372 18.64 1.45 14.41
N ASP A 373 19.01 0.58 13.47
CA ASP A 373 19.93 0.94 12.37
C ASP A 373 19.32 1.98 11.44
N ALA A 374 18.03 1.84 11.11
CA ALA A 374 17.34 2.82 10.27
C ALA A 374 17.24 4.19 10.94
N LEU A 375 16.97 4.25 12.24
CA LEU A 375 16.99 5.50 13.00
C LEU A 375 18.37 6.14 13.03
N ARG A 376 19.43 5.34 13.26
CA ARG A 376 20.81 5.83 13.20
C ARG A 376 21.19 6.33 11.81
N ALA A 377 20.77 5.65 10.75
CA ALA A 377 21.01 6.08 9.38
C ALA A 377 20.26 7.38 9.07
N PHE A 378 19.00 7.46 9.50
CA PHE A 378 18.14 8.64 9.31
C PHE A 378 18.71 9.88 9.99
N GLY A 379 19.09 9.77 11.27
CA GLY A 379 19.65 10.89 12.04
C GLY A 379 21.04 11.36 11.60
N ARG A 380 21.65 10.72 10.58
CA ARG A 380 22.92 11.14 9.97
C ARG A 380 22.72 11.87 8.64
N LEU A 381 21.50 11.91 8.11
CA LEU A 381 21.22 12.61 6.87
C LEU A 381 21.31 14.12 7.07
N THR A 382 22.04 14.78 6.18
CA THR A 382 22.20 16.24 6.18
C THR A 382 21.52 16.91 5.00
N ASP A 383 21.14 16.13 3.98
CA ASP A 383 20.49 16.58 2.75
C ASP A 383 18.96 16.45 2.85
N ALA A 384 18.24 17.52 2.51
CA ALA A 384 16.79 17.59 2.69
C ALA A 384 16.01 16.66 1.73
N ASP A 385 16.47 16.50 0.49
CA ASP A 385 15.84 15.60 -0.50
C ASP A 385 15.95 14.14 -0.03
N GLN A 386 17.16 13.73 0.37
CA GLN A 386 17.41 12.39 0.91
C GLN A 386 16.68 12.16 2.23
N ALA A 387 16.63 13.15 3.12
CA ALA A 387 15.91 13.07 4.38
C ALA A 387 14.40 12.88 4.15
N ALA A 388 13.79 13.64 3.26
CA ALA A 388 12.37 13.49 2.93
C ALA A 388 12.07 12.09 2.34
N ALA A 389 12.86 11.64 1.36
CA ALA A 389 12.70 10.33 0.74
C ALA A 389 12.85 9.17 1.74
N PHE A 390 13.88 9.24 2.61
CA PHE A 390 14.08 8.27 3.67
C PHE A 390 12.94 8.30 4.70
N ALA A 391 12.52 9.49 5.14
CA ALA A 391 11.43 9.67 6.09
C ALA A 391 10.14 9.03 5.58
N TRP A 392 9.78 9.26 4.31
CA TRP A 392 8.61 8.66 3.69
C TRP A 392 8.71 7.13 3.62
N ALA A 393 9.83 6.61 3.13
CA ALA A 393 10.03 5.16 3.05
C ALA A 393 10.00 4.52 4.45
N PHE A 394 10.52 5.20 5.47
CA PHE A 394 10.56 4.69 6.84
C PHE A 394 9.17 4.73 7.48
N ALA A 395 8.43 5.82 7.28
CA ALA A 395 7.06 5.97 7.72
C ALA A 395 6.14 4.91 7.09
N LYS A 396 6.26 4.62 5.78
CA LYS A 396 5.54 3.52 5.12
C LYS A 396 5.79 2.17 5.80
N ARG A 397 7.05 1.90 6.17
CA ARG A 397 7.40 0.65 6.87
C ARG A 397 6.79 0.59 8.27
N LEU A 398 6.85 1.69 9.03
CA LEU A 398 6.26 1.76 10.36
C LEU A 398 4.72 1.72 10.31
N ALA A 399 4.11 2.26 9.26
CA ALA A 399 2.66 2.22 9.05
C ALA A 399 2.13 0.78 9.08
N MET A 400 2.89 -0.20 8.56
CA MET A 400 2.54 -1.63 8.63
C MET A 400 2.48 -2.19 10.06
N GLY A 401 3.06 -1.50 11.03
CA GLY A 401 2.93 -1.81 12.46
C GLY A 401 1.65 -1.28 13.10
N VAL A 402 0.94 -0.34 12.46
CA VAL A 402 -0.29 0.23 13.01
C VAL A 402 -1.47 -0.72 12.72
N PRO A 403 -2.39 -0.96 13.68
CA PRO A 403 -2.29 -0.63 15.12
C PRO A 403 -1.61 -1.73 15.95
N ALA A 404 -1.49 -2.94 15.39
CA ALA A 404 -1.25 -4.16 16.13
C ALA A 404 0.16 -4.32 16.75
N ARG A 405 1.15 -3.51 16.36
CA ARG A 405 2.56 -3.60 16.83
C ARG A 405 2.97 -2.42 17.72
N GLY A 406 2.02 -1.76 18.37
CA GLY A 406 2.28 -0.62 19.25
C GLY A 406 2.65 0.67 18.52
N GLU A 407 2.44 0.74 17.21
CA GLU A 407 2.61 1.98 16.43
C GLU A 407 1.29 2.74 16.31
N SER A 408 1.41 4.05 16.33
CA SER A 408 0.34 5.01 16.04
C SER A 408 0.85 6.04 15.02
N ILE A 409 -0.06 6.79 14.41
CA ILE A 409 0.36 7.89 13.52
C ILE A 409 1.18 8.89 14.34
N GLU A 410 0.75 9.16 15.56
CA GLU A 410 1.40 10.07 16.50
C GLU A 410 2.82 9.62 16.86
N SER A 411 3.02 8.33 17.17
CA SER A 411 4.36 7.79 17.48
C SER A 411 5.29 7.84 16.29
N ILE A 412 4.79 7.56 15.07
CA ILE A 412 5.57 7.65 13.83
C ILE A 412 6.01 9.09 13.58
N LEU A 413 5.08 10.05 13.63
CA LEU A 413 5.40 11.46 13.39
C LEU A 413 6.34 12.02 14.45
N LYS A 414 6.15 11.66 15.72
CA LYS A 414 7.07 11.99 16.80
C LYS A 414 8.47 11.43 16.53
N THR A 415 8.56 10.16 16.12
CA THR A 415 9.83 9.52 15.78
C THR A 415 10.57 10.26 14.66
N LEU A 416 9.85 10.77 13.66
CA LEU A 416 10.47 11.55 12.57
C LEU A 416 10.94 12.93 13.06
N ARG A 417 10.12 13.64 13.85
CA ARG A 417 10.46 14.95 14.42
C ARG A 417 11.67 14.89 15.35
N ASP A 418 11.74 13.88 16.19
CA ASP A 418 12.80 13.74 17.19
C ASP A 418 14.15 13.35 16.55
N ALA A 419 14.15 12.87 15.31
CA ALA A 419 15.35 12.32 14.68
C ALA A 419 16.16 13.33 13.85
N LEU A 420 15.53 14.40 13.32
CA LEU A 420 16.20 15.41 12.50
C LEU A 420 15.68 16.82 12.83
N PRO A 421 16.54 17.85 12.80
CA PRO A 421 16.12 19.25 12.98
C PRO A 421 15.31 19.77 11.79
N LEU A 422 14.52 20.83 12.02
CA LEU A 422 13.69 21.49 10.99
C LEU A 422 14.48 22.02 9.80
N SER A 423 15.77 22.34 9.99
CA SER A 423 16.68 22.76 8.91
C SER A 423 17.01 21.65 7.92
N ILE A 424 16.69 20.39 8.24
CA ILE A 424 16.90 19.22 7.36
C ILE A 424 15.56 18.59 6.98
N LEU A 425 14.57 18.58 7.88
CA LEU A 425 13.24 18.03 7.63
C LEU A 425 12.14 18.97 8.13
N ALA A 426 11.50 19.67 7.19
CA ALA A 426 10.43 20.63 7.47
C ALA A 426 9.18 19.98 8.09
N ASP A 427 8.49 20.72 8.96
CA ASP A 427 7.27 20.23 9.61
C ASP A 427 6.14 19.98 8.61
N ALA A 428 6.08 20.79 7.55
CA ALA A 428 5.14 20.60 6.44
C ALA A 428 5.36 19.25 5.72
N THR A 429 6.61 18.79 5.59
CA THR A 429 6.95 17.48 5.03
C THR A 429 6.46 16.36 5.94
N ILE A 430 6.68 16.49 7.26
CA ILE A 430 6.23 15.52 8.26
C ILE A 430 4.70 15.41 8.27
N ALA A 431 3.99 16.54 8.20
CA ALA A 431 2.53 16.57 8.12
C ALA A 431 2.01 15.87 6.85
N ALA A 432 2.64 16.11 5.70
CA ALA A 432 2.29 15.44 4.45
C ALA A 432 2.53 13.91 4.51
N ILE A 433 3.66 13.49 5.08
CA ILE A 433 3.94 12.08 5.37
C ILE A 433 2.86 11.48 6.28
N GLY A 434 2.41 12.21 7.30
CA GLY A 434 1.32 11.79 8.19
C GLY A 434 0.00 11.54 7.47
N ALA A 435 -0.37 12.42 6.53
CA ALA A 435 -1.54 12.21 5.67
C ALA A 435 -1.38 10.96 4.78
N GLY A 436 -0.18 10.75 4.21
CA GLY A 436 0.13 9.55 3.43
C GLY A 436 0.06 8.26 4.26
N VAL A 437 0.58 8.27 5.49
CA VAL A 437 0.49 7.14 6.44
C VAL A 437 -0.97 6.85 6.79
N ARG A 438 -1.78 7.87 7.06
CA ARG A 438 -3.22 7.72 7.33
C ARG A 438 -3.92 7.04 6.16
N TRP A 439 -3.67 7.50 4.93
CA TRP A 439 -4.24 6.89 3.72
C TRP A 439 -3.88 5.39 3.60
N ILE A 440 -2.63 5.00 3.90
CA ILE A 440 -2.21 3.59 3.91
C ILE A 440 -2.98 2.79 4.96
N ILE A 441 -3.15 3.33 6.17
CA ILE A 441 -3.88 2.68 7.26
C ILE A 441 -5.36 2.50 6.90
N ASP A 442 -6.00 3.54 6.36
CA ASP A 442 -7.41 3.50 5.95
C ASP A 442 -7.64 2.46 4.84
N LEU A 443 -6.73 2.38 3.87
CA LEU A 443 -6.78 1.37 2.81
C LEU A 443 -6.65 -0.05 3.36
N ARG A 444 -5.72 -0.28 4.29
CA ARG A 444 -5.54 -1.58 4.95
C ARG A 444 -6.77 -1.96 5.78
N ARG A 445 -7.31 -1.01 6.54
CA ARG A 445 -8.55 -1.19 7.33
C ARG A 445 -9.74 -1.54 6.44
N ALA A 446 -9.94 -0.81 5.34
CA ALA A 446 -10.98 -1.12 4.38
C ALA A 446 -10.81 -2.53 3.79
N GLY A 447 -9.58 -2.91 3.43
CA GLY A 447 -9.26 -4.25 2.95
C GLY A 447 -9.56 -5.36 3.96
N ALA A 448 -9.26 -5.14 5.24
CA ALA A 448 -9.59 -6.08 6.31
C ALA A 448 -11.12 -6.24 6.48
N LEU A 449 -11.85 -5.13 6.54
CA LEU A 449 -13.30 -5.15 6.75
C LEU A 449 -14.10 -5.68 5.55
N ALA A 450 -13.54 -5.60 4.33
CA ALA A 450 -14.16 -6.14 3.12
C ALA A 450 -14.38 -7.67 3.17
N ALA A 451 -13.70 -8.40 4.07
CA ALA A 451 -13.92 -9.84 4.26
C ALA A 451 -15.16 -10.18 5.11
N VAL A 452 -15.80 -9.19 5.74
CA VAL A 452 -16.96 -9.40 6.64
C VAL A 452 -18.10 -8.41 6.41
N ARG A 453 -17.93 -7.44 5.51
CA ARG A 453 -18.94 -6.46 5.15
C ARG A 453 -18.94 -6.26 3.63
N PRO A 454 -20.13 -6.24 3.00
CA PRO A 454 -20.24 -5.92 1.59
C PRO A 454 -20.00 -4.42 1.36
N SER A 455 -19.47 -4.09 0.18
CA SER A 455 -19.21 -2.73 -0.26
C SER A 455 -20.50 -1.99 -0.58
N ALA A 456 -20.47 -0.66 -0.46
CA ALA A 456 -21.59 0.19 -0.80
C ALA A 456 -22.04 0.03 -2.27
N ALA A 457 -21.08 -0.28 -3.17
CA ALA A 457 -21.37 -0.49 -4.59
C ALA A 457 -22.22 -1.75 -4.83
N VAL A 458 -21.91 -2.85 -4.14
CA VAL A 458 -22.70 -4.09 -4.21
C VAL A 458 -24.07 -3.89 -3.56
N LEU A 459 -24.10 -3.29 -2.37
CA LEU A 459 -25.33 -3.04 -1.63
C LEU A 459 -26.31 -2.13 -2.40
N ALA A 460 -25.84 -1.17 -3.19
CA ALA A 460 -26.69 -0.26 -3.97
C ALA A 460 -27.56 -0.98 -5.03
N ARG A 461 -27.22 -2.23 -5.39
CA ARG A 461 -28.00 -3.05 -6.33
C ARG A 461 -29.17 -3.79 -5.67
N HIS A 462 -29.28 -3.74 -4.34
CA HIS A 462 -30.21 -4.54 -3.55
C HIS A 462 -31.04 -3.69 -2.59
N THR A 463 -32.07 -4.28 -2.00
CA THR A 463 -32.87 -3.65 -0.95
C THR A 463 -32.20 -3.90 0.39
N VAL A 464 -31.72 -2.85 1.06
CA VAL A 464 -30.94 -2.99 2.30
C VAL A 464 -31.77 -2.49 3.49
N GLU A 465 -31.94 -3.37 4.47
CA GLU A 465 -32.59 -3.08 5.75
C GLU A 465 -31.52 -3.13 6.85
N ARG A 466 -31.36 -2.03 7.59
CA ARG A 466 -30.47 -1.99 8.75
C ARG A 466 -31.28 -2.13 10.02
N CYS A 467 -30.94 -3.11 10.85
CA CYS A 467 -31.66 -3.41 12.08
C CYS A 467 -30.68 -3.47 13.27
N ASP A 468 -31.16 -3.11 14.45
CA ASP A 468 -30.43 -3.27 15.73
C ASP A 468 -30.74 -4.61 16.42
N SER A 469 -31.64 -5.40 15.84
CA SER A 469 -32.12 -6.70 16.33
C SER A 469 -32.44 -7.62 15.15
N LEU A 470 -32.58 -8.93 15.41
CA LEU A 470 -33.01 -9.87 14.37
C LEU A 470 -34.50 -9.65 14.10
N PRO A 471 -34.94 -9.48 12.85
CA PRO A 471 -36.35 -9.24 12.54
C PRO A 471 -37.18 -10.51 12.75
N MET A 472 -38.48 -10.34 12.96
CA MET A 472 -39.44 -11.42 12.87
C MET A 472 -39.97 -11.49 11.43
N LEU A 473 -39.65 -12.58 10.73
CA LEU A 473 -40.16 -12.83 9.37
C LEU A 473 -41.43 -13.67 9.45
N GLY A 474 -42.46 -13.29 8.68
CA GLY A 474 -43.70 -14.05 8.51
C GLY A 474 -43.79 -14.70 7.13
N GLY A 475 -44.87 -15.47 6.89
CA GLY A 475 -45.07 -16.20 5.64
C GLY A 475 -45.02 -15.35 4.37
N ALA A 476 -45.43 -14.08 4.44
CA ALA A 476 -45.37 -13.15 3.31
C ALA A 476 -43.94 -12.67 2.97
N ASP A 477 -43.00 -12.78 3.91
CA ASP A 477 -41.60 -12.39 3.72
C ASP A 477 -40.80 -13.45 2.96
N TYR A 478 -41.21 -14.72 3.02
CA TYR A 478 -40.45 -15.85 2.50
C TYR A 478 -40.59 -16.00 0.98
N SER A 479 -40.00 -15.05 0.25
CA SER A 479 -39.90 -15.06 -1.20
C SER A 479 -38.56 -14.48 -1.69
N GLY A 480 -38.09 -14.94 -2.85
CA GLY A 480 -36.84 -14.48 -3.44
C GLY A 480 -35.62 -14.77 -2.58
N VAL A 481 -34.58 -13.94 -2.68
CA VAL A 481 -33.34 -14.09 -1.89
C VAL A 481 -33.30 -13.12 -0.71
N ILE A 482 -33.15 -13.68 0.50
CA ILE A 482 -32.91 -12.96 1.74
C ILE A 482 -31.48 -13.21 2.21
N VAL A 483 -30.68 -12.15 2.30
CA VAL A 483 -29.31 -12.19 2.80
C VAL A 483 -29.27 -11.62 4.20
N LEU A 484 -29.08 -12.48 5.21
CA LEU A 484 -28.99 -12.08 6.61
C LEU A 484 -27.52 -11.97 7.04
N ARG A 485 -27.03 -10.74 7.19
CA ARG A 485 -25.78 -10.45 7.90
C ARG A 485 -26.11 -10.17 9.36
N ALA A 486 -25.65 -11.00 10.29
CA ALA A 486 -25.82 -10.75 11.72
C ALA A 486 -24.65 -11.30 12.56
N PRO A 487 -24.28 -10.65 13.68
CA PRO A 487 -23.17 -11.04 14.54
C PRO A 487 -23.16 -12.52 14.93
N MET A 488 -21.97 -13.01 15.29
CA MET A 488 -21.84 -14.35 15.86
C MET A 488 -22.61 -14.44 17.18
N ALA A 489 -23.26 -15.58 17.41
CA ALA A 489 -24.08 -15.85 18.59
C ALA A 489 -25.36 -15.01 18.74
N SER A 490 -25.85 -14.36 17.68
CA SER A 490 -27.15 -13.66 17.70
C SER A 490 -28.37 -14.59 17.66
N GLY A 491 -28.17 -15.89 17.39
CA GLY A 491 -29.23 -16.89 17.27
C GLY A 491 -29.87 -16.98 15.88
N LYS A 492 -29.12 -16.68 14.80
CA LYS A 492 -29.59 -16.72 13.40
C LYS A 492 -30.39 -17.99 13.06
N THR A 493 -29.82 -19.16 13.37
CA THR A 493 -30.45 -20.46 13.09
C THR A 493 -31.77 -20.62 13.86
N GLN A 494 -31.82 -20.24 15.15
CA GLN A 494 -33.04 -20.40 15.98
C GLN A 494 -34.11 -19.34 15.70
N LYS A 495 -33.73 -18.09 15.46
CA LYS A 495 -34.68 -16.97 15.34
C LYS A 495 -35.17 -16.75 13.92
N ILE A 496 -34.43 -17.21 12.91
CA ILE A 496 -34.78 -17.05 11.49
C ILE A 496 -34.91 -18.42 10.81
N GLY A 497 -33.91 -19.27 10.94
CA GLY A 497 -33.89 -20.58 10.28
C GLY A 497 -35.03 -21.51 10.73
N LEU A 498 -35.24 -21.65 12.04
CA LEU A 498 -36.27 -22.54 12.60
C LEU A 498 -37.70 -22.11 12.23
N PRO A 499 -38.12 -20.82 12.38
CA PRO A 499 -39.42 -20.38 11.89
C PRO A 499 -39.61 -20.60 10.38
N PHE A 500 -38.57 -20.38 9.58
CA PHE A 500 -38.62 -20.61 8.14
C PHE A 500 -38.79 -22.10 7.80
N ALA A 501 -38.03 -22.99 8.46
CA ALA A 501 -38.15 -24.43 8.28
C ALA A 501 -39.55 -24.95 8.68
N ALA A 502 -40.08 -24.48 9.81
CA ALA A 502 -41.40 -24.85 10.30
C ALA A 502 -42.52 -24.40 9.35
N TRP A 503 -42.41 -23.18 8.79
CA TRP A 503 -43.35 -22.69 7.79
C TRP A 503 -43.22 -23.45 6.45
N ALA A 504 -42.00 -23.65 5.97
CA ALA A 504 -41.70 -24.31 4.70
C ALA A 504 -42.23 -25.76 4.66
N SER A 505 -42.18 -26.46 5.79
CA SER A 505 -42.69 -27.84 5.93
C SER A 505 -44.22 -27.94 5.79
N GLN A 506 -44.93 -26.81 5.77
CA GLN A 506 -46.38 -26.73 5.55
C GLN A 506 -46.74 -26.24 4.14
N GLN A 507 -45.73 -25.94 3.30
CA GLN A 507 -45.91 -25.46 1.93
C GLN A 507 -45.65 -26.58 0.92
N ASP A 508 -46.04 -26.34 -0.33
CA ASP A 508 -45.69 -27.22 -1.45
C ASP A 508 -44.19 -27.11 -1.80
N GLY A 509 -43.56 -28.26 -2.08
CA GLY A 509 -42.11 -28.40 -2.31
C GLY A 509 -41.31 -28.73 -1.04
N ARG A 510 -40.02 -29.08 -1.23
CA ARG A 510 -39.16 -29.55 -0.13
C ARG A 510 -38.29 -28.45 0.48
N PHE A 511 -37.93 -28.62 1.75
CA PHE A 511 -37.00 -27.76 2.48
C PHE A 511 -35.59 -28.38 2.53
N VAL A 512 -34.57 -27.56 2.24
CA VAL A 512 -33.16 -27.97 2.31
C VAL A 512 -32.36 -26.98 3.14
N ALA A 513 -31.66 -27.48 4.16
CA ALA A 513 -30.68 -26.73 4.93
C ALA A 513 -29.25 -27.16 4.56
N LEU A 514 -28.37 -26.20 4.26
CA LEU A 514 -26.98 -26.47 3.89
C LEU A 514 -25.99 -25.87 4.90
N ALA A 515 -24.90 -26.60 5.12
CA ALA A 515 -23.71 -26.14 5.84
C ALA A 515 -22.41 -26.69 5.20
N HIS A 516 -21.26 -26.16 5.62
CA HIS A 516 -19.96 -26.41 4.97
C HIS A 516 -19.17 -27.60 5.55
N ARG A 517 -19.57 -28.18 6.70
CA ARG A 517 -18.92 -29.35 7.33
C ARG A 517 -19.93 -30.38 7.81
N GLN A 518 -19.53 -31.65 7.76
CA GLN A 518 -20.37 -32.76 8.24
C GLN A 518 -20.66 -32.67 9.74
N SER A 519 -19.68 -32.26 10.54
CA SER A 519 -19.83 -32.10 11.99
C SER A 519 -20.88 -31.06 12.40
N LEU A 520 -21.23 -30.12 11.50
CA LEU A 520 -22.28 -29.12 11.73
C LEU A 520 -23.69 -29.65 11.48
N ILE A 521 -23.83 -30.70 10.67
CA ILE A 521 -25.14 -31.12 10.19
C ILE A 521 -25.98 -31.72 11.31
N ALA A 522 -25.37 -32.44 12.25
CA ALA A 522 -26.08 -32.98 13.41
C ALA A 522 -26.71 -31.88 14.28
N GLU A 523 -25.99 -30.78 14.52
CA GLU A 523 -26.49 -29.62 15.27
C GLU A 523 -27.54 -28.84 14.47
N LEU A 524 -27.29 -28.63 13.17
CA LEU A 524 -28.20 -27.90 12.28
C LEU A 524 -29.53 -28.64 12.12
N SER A 525 -29.50 -29.95 11.90
CA SER A 525 -30.70 -30.78 11.70
C SER A 525 -31.54 -30.83 12.97
N ALA A 526 -30.91 -31.00 14.14
CA ALA A 526 -31.59 -30.98 15.43
C ALA A 526 -32.24 -29.62 15.73
N ARG A 527 -31.57 -28.50 15.40
CA ARG A 527 -32.09 -27.14 15.63
C ARG A 527 -33.25 -26.76 14.72
N LEU A 528 -33.21 -27.21 13.46
CA LEU A 528 -34.25 -26.89 12.48
C LEU A 528 -35.39 -27.91 12.45
N GLY A 529 -35.23 -29.06 13.12
CA GLY A 529 -36.22 -30.13 13.13
C GLY A 529 -36.32 -30.87 11.79
N CYS A 530 -35.19 -31.06 11.09
CA CYS A 530 -35.15 -31.74 9.79
C CYS A 530 -34.26 -32.99 9.80
N ASP A 531 -34.37 -33.82 8.77
CA ASP A 531 -33.64 -35.07 8.65
C ASP A 531 -32.16 -34.87 8.32
N HIS A 532 -31.33 -35.81 8.75
CA HIS A 532 -29.89 -35.77 8.54
C HIS A 532 -29.49 -36.62 7.33
N TYR A 533 -28.83 -36.03 6.32
CA TYR A 533 -28.54 -36.73 5.05
C TYR A 533 -27.83 -38.09 5.16
N GLN A 534 -26.92 -38.27 6.13
CA GLN A 534 -26.24 -39.57 6.32
C GLN A 534 -27.16 -40.68 6.86
N ARG A 535 -28.33 -40.34 7.41
CA ARG A 535 -29.30 -41.30 7.95
C ARG A 535 -30.35 -41.72 6.93
N ILE A 536 -30.33 -41.11 5.73
CA ILE A 536 -31.31 -41.34 4.66
C ILE A 536 -30.62 -42.04 3.49
N ALA A 537 -31.16 -43.18 3.05
CA ALA A 537 -30.63 -43.96 1.93
C ALA A 537 -31.75 -44.52 1.04
N GLY A 538 -31.48 -44.64 -0.26
CA GLY A 538 -32.35 -45.34 -1.21
C GLY A 538 -33.80 -44.83 -1.24
N GLU A 539 -34.75 -45.75 -1.15
CA GLU A 539 -36.20 -45.50 -1.28
C GLU A 539 -36.77 -44.60 -0.17
N ASP A 540 -36.12 -44.54 1.00
CA ASP A 540 -36.56 -43.71 2.14
C ASP A 540 -36.46 -42.20 1.83
N ALA A 541 -35.60 -41.80 0.88
CA ALA A 541 -35.43 -40.40 0.51
C ALA A 541 -36.69 -39.77 -0.10
N VAL A 542 -37.59 -40.58 -0.67
CA VAL A 542 -38.83 -40.09 -1.28
C VAL A 542 -39.75 -39.47 -0.23
N HIS A 543 -39.73 -39.98 1.01
CA HIS A 543 -40.57 -39.55 2.13
C HIS A 543 -40.00 -38.38 2.95
N VAL A 544 -38.85 -37.82 2.56
CA VAL A 544 -38.19 -36.74 3.30
C VAL A 544 -38.57 -35.38 2.73
N ASP A 545 -39.37 -34.62 3.47
CA ASP A 545 -39.80 -33.27 3.08
C ASP A 545 -38.81 -32.16 3.51
N ALA A 546 -37.98 -32.42 4.53
CA ALA A 546 -37.01 -31.48 5.07
C ALA A 546 -35.65 -32.14 5.35
N LEU A 547 -34.58 -31.68 4.69
CA LEU A 547 -33.25 -32.30 4.76
C LEU A 547 -32.15 -31.29 5.13
N ALA A 548 -31.29 -31.62 6.10
CA ALA A 548 -30.01 -30.96 6.32
C ALA A 548 -28.85 -31.75 5.70
N ALA A 549 -28.02 -31.06 4.92
CA ALA A 549 -26.91 -31.66 4.17
C ALA A 549 -25.63 -30.81 4.17
N CYS A 550 -24.50 -31.47 4.00
CA CYS A 550 -23.20 -30.83 3.80
C CYS A 550 -22.98 -30.54 2.32
N LEU A 551 -22.30 -29.45 1.95
CA LEU A 551 -22.15 -29.07 0.54
C LEU A 551 -21.67 -30.19 -0.40
N PRO A 552 -20.62 -30.98 -0.11
CA PRO A 552 -20.15 -32.02 -1.04
C PRO A 552 -21.14 -33.18 -1.23
N SER A 553 -22.15 -33.32 -0.39
CA SER A 553 -23.14 -34.41 -0.51
C SER A 553 -24.33 -34.07 -1.39
N ILE A 554 -24.47 -32.81 -1.86
CA ILE A 554 -25.63 -32.41 -2.69
C ILE A 554 -25.69 -33.10 -4.06
N VAL A 555 -24.58 -33.73 -4.48
CA VAL A 555 -24.47 -34.48 -5.73
C VAL A 555 -24.72 -35.98 -5.55
N LYS A 556 -25.04 -36.43 -4.33
CA LYS A 556 -25.28 -37.86 -4.04
C LYS A 556 -26.56 -38.31 -4.76
N ALA A 557 -26.47 -39.43 -5.48
CA ALA A 557 -27.58 -39.94 -6.29
C ALA A 557 -28.84 -40.23 -5.45
N ASP A 558 -28.66 -40.78 -4.24
CA ASP A 558 -29.75 -41.12 -3.31
C ASP A 558 -30.65 -39.92 -2.96
N HIS A 559 -30.12 -38.69 -3.01
CA HIS A 559 -30.84 -37.49 -2.57
C HIS A 559 -31.22 -36.57 -3.75
N ALA A 560 -30.96 -37.00 -4.99
CA ALA A 560 -31.12 -36.17 -6.18
C ALA A 560 -32.57 -35.67 -6.38
N GLN A 561 -33.58 -36.45 -5.99
CA GLN A 561 -34.97 -36.01 -6.03
C GLN A 561 -35.24 -34.87 -5.05
N ILE A 562 -34.73 -34.97 -3.81
CA ILE A 562 -34.91 -33.94 -2.78
C ILE A 562 -34.39 -32.59 -3.28
N TYR A 563 -33.17 -32.57 -3.84
CA TYR A 563 -32.58 -31.32 -4.34
C TYR A 563 -33.25 -30.77 -5.60
N ARG A 564 -33.86 -31.64 -6.42
CA ARG A 564 -34.61 -31.22 -7.62
C ARG A 564 -35.95 -30.58 -7.26
N GLU A 565 -36.59 -31.07 -6.21
CA GLU A 565 -37.89 -30.61 -5.69
C GLU A 565 -37.76 -29.55 -4.58
N ALA A 566 -36.53 -29.18 -4.21
CA ALA A 566 -36.25 -28.19 -3.18
C ALA A 566 -36.72 -26.81 -3.62
N ARG A 567 -37.70 -26.26 -2.89
CA ARG A 567 -38.23 -24.91 -3.12
C ARG A 567 -37.81 -23.94 -2.02
N TRP A 568 -37.50 -24.44 -0.83
CA TRP A 568 -37.20 -23.63 0.34
C TRP A 568 -35.80 -23.95 0.81
N VAL A 569 -34.88 -22.99 0.72
CA VAL A 569 -33.45 -23.26 0.99
C VAL A 569 -32.94 -22.34 2.09
N PHE A 570 -32.34 -22.92 3.12
CA PHE A 570 -31.62 -22.20 4.16
C PHE A 570 -30.14 -22.56 4.10
N ILE A 571 -29.25 -21.57 3.99
CA ILE A 571 -27.80 -21.82 4.00
C ILE A 571 -27.18 -21.09 5.19
N ASP A 572 -26.67 -21.86 6.15
CA ASP A 572 -25.95 -21.33 7.30
C ASP A 572 -24.45 -21.21 6.99
N GLU A 573 -23.85 -20.11 7.42
CA GLU A 573 -22.45 -19.75 7.13
C GLU A 573 -22.12 -19.80 5.63
N ILE A 574 -22.96 -19.16 4.80
CA ILE A 574 -22.84 -19.17 3.34
C ILE A 574 -21.44 -18.81 2.83
N SER A 575 -20.73 -17.89 3.49
CA SER A 575 -19.38 -17.52 3.05
C SER A 575 -18.40 -18.68 3.24
N GLN A 576 -18.57 -19.50 4.27
CA GLN A 576 -17.79 -20.74 4.44
C GLN A 576 -18.23 -21.85 3.48
N VAL A 577 -19.52 -21.92 3.12
CA VAL A 577 -20.03 -22.84 2.09
C VAL A 577 -19.36 -22.54 0.75
N VAL A 578 -19.37 -21.28 0.29
CA VAL A 578 -18.71 -20.88 -0.95
C VAL A 578 -17.19 -21.11 -0.88
N ARG A 579 -16.55 -20.73 0.23
CA ARG A 579 -15.10 -20.97 0.42
C ARG A 579 -14.73 -22.46 0.39
N SER A 580 -15.62 -23.34 0.84
CA SER A 580 -15.38 -24.80 0.84
C SER A 580 -15.26 -25.42 -0.56
N LEU A 581 -15.71 -24.72 -1.61
CA LEU A 581 -15.50 -25.14 -3.01
C LEU A 581 -14.02 -25.14 -3.40
N ALA A 582 -13.18 -24.34 -2.72
CA ALA A 582 -11.72 -24.38 -2.91
C ALA A 582 -11.04 -25.57 -2.19
N ALA A 583 -11.78 -26.30 -1.35
CA ALA A 583 -11.22 -27.40 -0.60
C ALA A 583 -10.92 -28.61 -1.51
N ARG A 584 -9.76 -29.24 -1.27
CA ARG A 584 -9.35 -30.49 -1.92
C ARG A 584 -9.92 -31.70 -1.16
N VAL A 585 -11.24 -31.88 -1.25
CA VAL A 585 -11.96 -33.00 -0.62
C VAL A 585 -12.45 -34.01 -1.64
N THR A 586 -12.58 -35.26 -1.21
CA THR A 586 -13.25 -36.31 -1.98
C THR A 586 -14.75 -36.03 -2.01
N VAL A 587 -15.33 -36.04 -3.19
CA VAL A 587 -16.78 -35.86 -3.40
C VAL A 587 -17.43 -37.24 -3.54
N ALA A 588 -18.69 -37.35 -3.11
CA ALA A 588 -19.46 -38.58 -3.22
C ALA A 588 -19.59 -39.08 -4.68
N ASP A 589 -19.86 -40.37 -4.86
CA ASP A 589 -20.20 -40.99 -6.15
C ASP A 589 -19.19 -40.75 -7.28
N ARG A 590 -17.90 -40.58 -6.94
CA ARG A 590 -16.80 -40.26 -7.88
C ARG A 590 -17.00 -38.96 -8.66
N LYS A 591 -17.84 -38.06 -8.16
CA LYS A 591 -18.06 -36.71 -8.72
C LYS A 591 -16.88 -35.78 -8.45
N GLN A 592 -16.90 -34.62 -9.09
CA GLN A 592 -15.92 -33.57 -8.93
C GLN A 592 -16.53 -32.33 -8.25
N MET A 593 -15.69 -31.40 -7.81
CA MET A 593 -16.17 -30.17 -7.17
C MET A 593 -16.86 -29.23 -8.17
N SER A 594 -16.55 -29.36 -9.45
CA SER A 594 -17.27 -28.70 -10.54
C SER A 594 -18.74 -29.13 -10.61
N ASP A 595 -19.02 -30.42 -10.38
CA ASP A 595 -20.40 -30.94 -10.26
C ASP A 595 -21.11 -30.34 -9.04
N VAL A 596 -20.41 -30.20 -7.91
CA VAL A 596 -20.95 -29.60 -6.68
C VAL A 596 -21.26 -28.12 -6.88
N LEU A 597 -20.37 -27.38 -7.55
CA LEU A 597 -20.62 -25.97 -7.90
C LEU A 597 -21.86 -25.84 -8.80
N ALA A 598 -21.99 -26.70 -9.82
CA ALA A 598 -23.14 -26.72 -10.70
C ALA A 598 -24.45 -27.02 -9.93
N ALA A 599 -24.43 -28.05 -9.06
CA ALA A 599 -25.59 -28.41 -8.24
C ALA A 599 -25.97 -27.30 -7.24
N LEU A 600 -24.99 -26.61 -6.64
CA LEU A 600 -25.26 -25.47 -5.75
C LEU A 600 -25.90 -24.31 -6.50
N ARG A 601 -25.38 -23.96 -7.69
CA ARG A 601 -25.95 -22.92 -8.55
C ARG A 601 -27.39 -23.25 -8.95
N ASP A 602 -27.64 -24.50 -9.32
CA ASP A 602 -28.95 -25.02 -9.73
C ASP A 602 -29.96 -25.08 -8.57
N LEU A 603 -29.50 -25.37 -7.35
CA LEU A 603 -30.33 -25.30 -6.15
C LEU A 603 -30.71 -23.84 -5.82
N VAL A 604 -29.72 -22.94 -5.84
CA VAL A 604 -29.93 -21.51 -5.58
C VAL A 604 -30.83 -20.88 -6.64
N SER A 605 -30.66 -21.20 -7.92
CA SER A 605 -31.42 -20.61 -9.03
C SER A 605 -32.91 -21.00 -9.03
N ARG A 606 -33.27 -22.17 -8.46
CA ARG A 606 -34.64 -22.69 -8.46
C ARG A 606 -35.44 -22.42 -7.19
N ALA A 607 -34.78 -22.11 -6.06
CA ALA A 607 -35.46 -21.88 -4.78
C ALA A 607 -36.58 -20.81 -4.87
N GLY A 608 -37.80 -21.11 -4.45
CA GLY A 608 -38.86 -20.10 -4.31
C GLY A 608 -38.52 -19.04 -3.25
N CYS A 609 -37.86 -19.47 -2.17
CA CYS A 609 -37.20 -18.59 -1.21
C CYS A 609 -35.84 -19.19 -0.78
N LEU A 610 -34.81 -18.36 -0.84
CA LEU A 610 -33.48 -18.66 -0.34
C LEU A 610 -33.15 -17.69 0.81
N ILE A 611 -32.87 -18.24 1.99
CA ILE A 611 -32.32 -17.47 3.11
C ILE A 611 -30.88 -17.91 3.34
N VAL A 612 -29.94 -16.97 3.19
CA VAL A 612 -28.54 -17.19 3.55
C VAL A 612 -28.18 -16.39 4.80
N ALA A 613 -27.41 -16.99 5.70
CA ALA A 613 -27.09 -16.38 6.98
C ALA A 613 -25.58 -16.45 7.26
N ASP A 614 -24.95 -15.32 7.59
CA ASP A 614 -23.54 -15.28 8.01
C ASP A 614 -23.26 -14.06 8.90
N ALA A 615 -22.20 -14.11 9.70
CA ALA A 615 -21.66 -12.92 10.34
C ALA A 615 -20.78 -12.08 9.40
N GLY A 616 -20.15 -12.72 8.42
CA GLY A 616 -19.17 -12.11 7.52
C GLY A 616 -19.57 -12.18 6.05
N ILE A 617 -20.76 -11.70 5.69
CA ILE A 617 -21.15 -11.56 4.28
C ILE A 617 -20.21 -10.56 3.58
N ASP A 618 -19.50 -11.02 2.56
CA ASP A 618 -18.59 -10.22 1.73
C ASP A 618 -19.13 -10.03 0.30
N ASP A 619 -18.47 -9.16 -0.48
CA ASP A 619 -18.82 -8.90 -1.88
C ASP A 619 -18.85 -10.17 -2.72
N ARG A 620 -17.91 -11.09 -2.47
CA ARG A 620 -17.80 -12.37 -3.17
C ARG A 620 -19.06 -13.21 -2.96
N THR A 621 -19.57 -13.26 -1.73
CA THR A 621 -20.76 -14.03 -1.39
C THR A 621 -21.99 -13.50 -2.13
N ILE A 622 -22.18 -12.17 -2.15
CA ILE A 622 -23.32 -11.56 -2.86
C ILE A 622 -23.17 -11.74 -4.37
N GLN A 623 -21.99 -11.52 -4.93
CA GLN A 623 -21.73 -11.70 -6.37
C GLN A 623 -21.90 -13.16 -6.81
N PHE A 624 -21.55 -14.13 -5.97
CA PHE A 624 -21.87 -15.53 -6.20
C PHE A 624 -23.39 -15.74 -6.32
N LEU A 625 -24.18 -15.18 -5.41
CA LEU A 625 -25.64 -15.27 -5.47
C LEU A 625 -26.21 -14.56 -6.69
N GLU A 626 -25.70 -13.38 -7.05
CA GLU A 626 -26.06 -12.66 -8.29
C GLU A 626 -25.78 -13.51 -9.53
N SER A 627 -24.67 -14.26 -9.55
CA SER A 627 -24.36 -15.18 -10.65
C SER A 627 -25.36 -16.33 -10.78
N CYS A 628 -26.02 -16.72 -9.68
CA CYS A 628 -27.08 -17.72 -9.66
C CYS A 628 -28.47 -17.14 -9.95
N ARG A 629 -28.68 -15.84 -9.66
CA ARG A 629 -29.95 -15.09 -9.81
C ARG A 629 -29.75 -13.77 -10.57
N PRO A 630 -29.40 -13.81 -11.87
CA PRO A 630 -29.07 -12.60 -12.60
C PRO A 630 -30.25 -11.60 -12.66
N GLY A 631 -30.00 -10.36 -12.26
CA GLY A 631 -30.98 -9.26 -12.33
C GLY A 631 -32.00 -9.22 -11.19
N GLU A 632 -32.03 -10.19 -10.29
CA GLU A 632 -32.89 -10.19 -9.11
C GLU A 632 -32.37 -9.21 -8.04
N ARG A 633 -33.26 -8.42 -7.43
CA ARG A 633 -32.92 -7.56 -6.29
C ARG A 633 -33.10 -8.32 -4.98
N PHE A 634 -32.01 -8.59 -4.28
CA PHE A 634 -32.05 -9.29 -2.99
C PHE A 634 -32.51 -8.38 -1.85
N ARG A 635 -33.12 -8.99 -0.83
CA ARG A 635 -33.40 -8.34 0.46
C ARG A 635 -32.24 -8.60 1.40
N VAL A 636 -31.40 -7.59 1.62
CA VAL A 636 -30.23 -7.66 2.50
C VAL A 636 -30.61 -7.11 3.87
N ILE A 637 -30.72 -8.01 4.85
CA ILE A 637 -30.97 -7.67 6.24
C ILE A 637 -29.62 -7.59 6.94
N ASP A 638 -29.22 -6.37 7.25
CA ASP A 638 -27.98 -6.02 7.91
C ASP A 638 -28.25 -5.71 9.39
N ALA A 639 -28.17 -6.73 10.23
CA ALA A 639 -28.43 -6.62 11.67
C ALA A 639 -27.15 -6.29 12.44
N ASP A 640 -26.99 -5.07 12.93
CA ASP A 640 -25.86 -4.63 13.76
C ASP A 640 -26.26 -4.63 15.24
N ILE A 641 -26.21 -5.82 15.84
CA ILE A 641 -26.71 -6.07 17.19
C ILE A 641 -25.61 -5.76 18.21
N ALA A 642 -25.82 -4.74 19.04
CA ALA A 642 -24.89 -4.39 20.09
C ALA A 642 -24.73 -5.54 21.11
N PRO A 643 -23.50 -5.83 21.58
CA PRO A 643 -23.29 -6.84 22.61
C PRO A 643 -23.97 -6.41 23.92
N LEU A 644 -24.56 -7.39 24.61
CA LEU A 644 -25.26 -7.18 25.89
C LEU A 644 -24.34 -6.68 27.02
N GLN A 645 -23.03 -6.89 26.88
CA GLN A 645 -22.01 -6.50 27.85
C GLN A 645 -20.82 -5.88 27.11
N ALA A 646 -20.16 -4.92 27.76
CA ALA A 646 -18.90 -4.37 27.26
C ALA A 646 -17.86 -5.49 27.19
N GLN A 647 -17.14 -5.57 26.07
CA GLN A 647 -16.16 -6.62 25.82
C GLN A 647 -14.79 -5.99 25.62
N GLU A 648 -13.79 -6.50 26.33
CA GLU A 648 -12.41 -5.99 26.24
C GLU A 648 -11.48 -7.02 25.62
N ALA A 649 -10.56 -6.57 24.76
CA ALA A 649 -9.55 -7.43 24.16
C ALA A 649 -8.16 -6.82 24.35
N GLU A 650 -7.27 -7.57 24.98
CA GLU A 650 -5.86 -7.24 25.04
C GLU A 650 -5.13 -7.85 23.84
N PHE A 651 -4.30 -7.07 23.16
CA PHE A 651 -3.68 -7.47 21.90
C PHE A 651 -2.17 -7.28 21.91
N GLY A 652 -1.42 -8.38 21.80
CA GLY A 652 0.04 -8.40 21.75
C GLY A 652 0.58 -8.92 20.42
N PHE A 653 1.76 -8.43 20.02
CA PHE A 653 2.45 -8.90 18.82
C PHE A 653 3.87 -9.37 19.13
N GLY A 654 4.25 -10.52 18.56
CA GLY A 654 5.60 -11.04 18.59
C GLY A 654 5.89 -12.00 19.75
N PRO A 655 7.15 -12.47 19.86
CA PRO A 655 7.55 -13.49 20.83
C PRO A 655 7.41 -13.04 22.29
N GLU A 656 7.66 -11.77 22.60
CA GLU A 656 7.55 -11.24 23.97
C GLU A 656 6.11 -11.29 24.48
N ALA A 657 5.15 -10.83 23.66
CA ALA A 657 3.71 -10.95 23.96
C ALA A 657 3.27 -12.41 24.13
N LEU A 658 3.84 -13.34 23.35
CA LEU A 658 3.55 -14.77 23.48
C LEU A 658 4.03 -15.33 24.81
N HIS A 659 5.28 -15.03 25.21
CA HIS A 659 5.81 -15.47 26.49
C HIS A 659 5.04 -14.87 27.65
N HIS A 660 4.62 -13.60 27.55
CA HIS A 660 3.75 -12.97 28.55
C HIS A 660 2.41 -13.70 28.67
N ALA A 661 1.71 -13.96 27.56
CA ALA A 661 0.45 -14.71 27.59
C ALA A 661 0.60 -16.13 28.16
N TYR A 662 1.73 -16.80 27.92
CA TYR A 662 2.01 -18.08 28.56
C TYR A 662 2.22 -18.00 30.07
N GLY A 663 2.91 -16.95 30.54
CA GLY A 663 3.04 -16.66 31.97
C GLY A 663 1.67 -16.44 32.62
N ASP A 664 0.83 -15.62 31.99
CA ASP A 664 -0.55 -15.35 32.42
C ASP A 664 -1.38 -16.62 32.53
N MET A 665 -1.35 -17.50 31.51
CA MET A 665 -2.10 -18.76 31.55
C MET A 665 -1.69 -19.65 32.73
N LEU A 666 -0.37 -19.79 32.97
CA LEU A 666 0.13 -20.60 34.08
C LEU A 666 -0.23 -20.00 35.43
N ALA A 667 -0.16 -18.68 35.59
CA ALA A 667 -0.58 -17.98 36.79
C ALA A 667 -2.08 -18.16 37.06
N GLU A 668 -2.93 -17.98 36.04
CA GLU A 668 -4.38 -18.17 36.16
C GLU A 668 -4.75 -19.62 36.54
N LEU A 669 -4.07 -20.62 35.98
CA LEU A 669 -4.26 -22.02 36.36
C LEU A 669 -3.78 -22.31 37.79
N ALA A 670 -2.68 -21.69 38.23
CA ALA A 670 -2.21 -21.81 39.61
C ALA A 670 -3.25 -21.27 40.58
N ASP A 671 -3.88 -20.14 40.25
CA ASP A 671 -4.98 -19.51 41.00
C ASP A 671 -6.32 -20.27 40.92
N GLY A 672 -6.37 -21.39 40.20
CA GLY A 672 -7.56 -22.24 40.07
C GLY A 672 -8.61 -21.72 39.08
N ARG A 673 -8.27 -20.71 38.27
CA ARG A 673 -9.12 -20.27 37.16
C ARG A 673 -9.07 -21.31 36.03
N ARG A 674 -10.08 -21.26 35.15
CA ARG A 674 -10.17 -22.11 33.95
C ARG A 674 -10.13 -21.28 32.70
N LEU A 675 -9.47 -21.79 31.68
CA LEU A 675 -9.17 -21.03 30.48
C LEU A 675 -9.41 -21.82 29.19
N TRP A 676 -9.74 -21.08 28.14
CA TRP A 676 -9.91 -21.63 26.80
C TRP A 676 -8.87 -21.00 25.88
N VAL A 677 -8.14 -21.82 25.12
CA VAL A 677 -7.09 -21.34 24.22
C VAL A 677 -7.40 -21.77 22.78
N ALA A 678 -7.61 -20.78 21.93
CA ALA A 678 -7.77 -20.94 20.49
C ALA A 678 -6.43 -20.68 19.78
N CYS A 679 -5.87 -21.72 19.17
CA CYS A 679 -4.59 -21.66 18.48
C CYS A 679 -4.80 -21.73 16.96
N GLY A 680 -4.32 -20.73 16.21
CA GLY A 680 -4.41 -20.68 14.75
C GLY A 680 -3.63 -21.78 14.05
N GLU A 681 -2.63 -22.36 14.73
CA GLU A 681 -1.80 -23.44 14.22
C GLU A 681 -1.85 -24.67 15.13
N LYS A 682 -1.77 -25.86 14.53
CA LYS A 682 -1.66 -27.12 15.28
C LYS A 682 -0.40 -27.17 16.15
N SER A 683 0.76 -26.78 15.61
CA SER A 683 2.02 -26.77 16.37
C SER A 683 1.93 -25.87 17.60
N ARG A 684 1.29 -24.70 17.47
CA ARG A 684 1.05 -23.78 18.58
C ARG A 684 0.07 -24.36 19.61
N ALA A 685 -0.95 -25.10 19.17
CA ALA A 685 -1.87 -25.82 20.07
C ALA A 685 -1.14 -26.89 20.90
N VAL A 686 -0.30 -27.70 20.26
CA VAL A 686 0.51 -28.73 20.94
C VAL A 686 1.49 -28.09 21.93
N GLU A 687 2.23 -27.06 21.50
CA GLU A 687 3.17 -26.30 22.34
C GLU A 687 2.47 -25.72 23.59
N CYS A 688 1.31 -25.09 23.40
CA CYS A 688 0.53 -24.54 24.50
C CYS A 688 0.00 -25.62 25.45
N ALA A 689 -0.62 -26.69 24.93
CA ALA A 689 -1.13 -27.77 25.77
C ALA A 689 -0.03 -28.41 26.62
N ARG A 690 1.12 -28.74 26.03
CA ARG A 690 2.28 -29.30 26.72
C ARG A 690 2.82 -28.38 27.80
N LEU A 691 2.82 -27.07 27.57
CA LEU A 691 3.18 -26.10 28.60
C LEU A 691 2.19 -26.12 29.75
N LEU A 692 0.88 -26.07 29.47
CA LEU A 692 -0.15 -26.03 30.51
C LEU A 692 -0.22 -27.31 31.33
N GLU A 693 0.09 -28.47 30.74
CA GLU A 693 0.18 -29.76 31.44
C GLU A 693 1.23 -29.74 32.56
N THR A 694 2.28 -28.91 32.45
CA THR A 694 3.30 -28.76 33.52
C THR A 694 2.74 -28.19 34.83
N SER A 695 1.57 -27.55 34.79
CA SER A 695 0.87 -27.05 35.99
C SER A 695 0.20 -28.17 36.81
N GLY A 696 0.15 -29.40 36.29
CA GLY A 696 -0.57 -30.53 36.91
C GLY A 696 -2.10 -30.44 36.81
N ARG A 697 -2.63 -29.51 36.01
CA ARG A 697 -4.06 -29.34 35.75
C ARG A 697 -4.56 -30.26 34.62
N ARG A 698 -5.87 -30.45 34.53
CA ARG A 698 -6.50 -31.24 33.45
C ARG A 698 -6.62 -30.39 32.19
N VAL A 699 -5.82 -30.71 31.19
CA VAL A 699 -5.77 -29.99 29.90
C VAL A 699 -6.29 -30.90 28.79
N LEU A 700 -7.29 -30.43 28.03
CA LEU A 700 -7.75 -31.10 26.81
C LEU A 700 -7.12 -30.44 25.59
N LEU A 701 -6.36 -31.19 24.81
CA LEU A 701 -5.91 -30.77 23.48
C LEU A 701 -6.93 -31.23 22.42
N VAL A 702 -7.35 -30.35 21.52
CA VAL A 702 -8.24 -30.67 20.39
C VAL A 702 -7.59 -30.24 19.09
N ASN A 703 -7.14 -31.19 18.28
CA ASN A 703 -6.53 -30.94 16.97
C ASN A 703 -6.90 -32.04 15.95
N SER A 704 -6.28 -32.03 14.77
CA SER A 704 -6.62 -32.95 13.68
C SER A 704 -6.11 -34.38 13.92
N ASP A 705 -4.99 -34.48 14.63
CA ASP A 705 -4.24 -35.72 14.82
C ASP A 705 -4.77 -36.53 16.01
N ASN A 706 -5.46 -35.92 16.96
CA ASN A 706 -6.11 -36.67 18.03
C ASN A 706 -7.59 -36.95 17.77
N SER A 707 -8.08 -36.76 16.54
CA SER A 707 -9.49 -37.01 16.17
C SER A 707 -9.96 -38.44 16.45
N GLY A 708 -9.05 -39.41 16.50
CA GLY A 708 -9.34 -40.79 16.91
C GLY A 708 -9.25 -41.07 18.41
N ASN A 709 -8.83 -40.08 19.23
CA ASN A 709 -8.70 -40.24 20.68
C ASN A 709 -10.08 -40.18 21.33
N ARG A 710 -10.28 -41.03 22.33
CA ARG A 710 -11.55 -41.15 23.06
C ARG A 710 -11.99 -39.83 23.68
N GLU A 711 -11.08 -39.11 24.32
CA GLU A 711 -11.37 -37.82 24.99
C GLU A 711 -11.89 -36.77 24.01
N GLN A 712 -11.27 -36.63 22.83
CA GLN A 712 -11.73 -35.69 21.82
C GLN A 712 -13.06 -36.12 21.21
N ALA A 713 -13.26 -37.42 20.94
CA ALA A 713 -14.52 -37.92 20.40
C ALA A 713 -15.68 -37.68 21.38
N GLU A 714 -15.48 -37.94 22.68
CA GLU A 714 -16.45 -37.63 23.73
C GLU A 714 -16.71 -36.13 23.82
N PHE A 715 -15.65 -35.30 23.77
CA PHE A 715 -15.79 -33.85 23.76
C PHE A 715 -16.59 -33.34 22.56
N LEU A 716 -16.28 -33.78 21.34
CA LEU A 716 -16.97 -33.31 20.13
C LEU A 716 -18.44 -33.76 20.06
N ALA A 717 -18.79 -34.87 20.71
CA ALA A 717 -20.17 -35.34 20.80
C ALA A 717 -21.04 -34.45 21.70
N ALA A 718 -20.47 -33.86 22.76
CA ALA A 718 -21.18 -33.00 23.70
C ALA A 718 -20.27 -31.89 24.28
N PRO A 719 -19.82 -30.91 23.45
CA PRO A 719 -18.74 -30.01 23.82
C PRO A 719 -19.10 -29.09 24.98
N ASP A 720 -20.35 -28.63 25.05
CA ASP A 720 -20.84 -27.79 26.15
C ASP A 720 -20.74 -28.52 27.50
N LEU A 721 -21.16 -29.78 27.56
CA LEU A 721 -21.13 -30.57 28.80
C LEU A 721 -19.71 -31.02 29.17
N ILE A 722 -19.00 -31.61 28.21
CA ILE A 722 -17.71 -32.29 28.45
C ILE A 722 -16.57 -31.30 28.71
N SER A 723 -16.66 -30.06 28.19
CA SER A 723 -15.64 -29.03 28.45
C SER A 723 -15.41 -28.74 29.94
N ARG A 724 -16.42 -28.99 30.79
CA ARG A 724 -16.37 -28.78 32.25
C ARG A 724 -15.51 -29.81 32.99
N LEU A 725 -15.10 -30.89 32.34
CA LEU A 725 -14.18 -31.87 32.91
C LEU A 725 -12.73 -31.38 32.93
N TYR A 726 -12.45 -30.26 32.26
CA TYR A 726 -11.09 -29.76 32.06
C TYR A 726 -10.93 -28.36 32.67
N ASP A 727 -9.73 -28.10 33.16
CA ASP A 727 -9.32 -26.80 33.68
C ASP A 727 -8.83 -25.89 32.54
N ALA A 728 -8.27 -26.49 31.48
CA ALA A 728 -7.96 -25.81 30.23
C ALA A 728 -8.39 -26.64 29.00
N VAL A 729 -8.92 -25.96 27.99
CA VAL A 729 -9.14 -26.56 26.66
C VAL A 729 -8.32 -25.79 25.64
N VAL A 730 -7.40 -26.47 24.96
CA VAL A 730 -6.53 -25.91 23.92
C VAL A 730 -6.92 -26.50 22.59
N ALA A 731 -7.29 -25.65 21.63
CA ALA A 731 -7.85 -26.12 20.38
C ALA A 731 -7.21 -25.46 19.15
N SER A 732 -6.94 -26.28 18.14
CA SER A 732 -6.53 -25.82 16.81
C SER A 732 -7.74 -25.48 15.93
N PRO A 733 -7.57 -25.07 14.65
CA PRO A 733 -8.68 -24.75 13.76
C PRO A 733 -9.63 -25.91 13.42
N VAL A 734 -9.43 -27.11 13.98
CA VAL A 734 -10.36 -28.24 13.81
C VAL A 734 -11.75 -27.90 14.33
N ILE A 735 -11.85 -27.12 15.40
CA ILE A 735 -13.12 -26.63 15.93
C ILE A 735 -13.44 -25.19 15.50
N SER A 736 -12.88 -24.75 14.36
CA SER A 736 -13.15 -23.42 13.82
C SER A 736 -14.63 -23.21 13.51
N SER A 737 -15.43 -24.28 13.38
CA SER A 737 -16.89 -24.30 13.28
C SER A 737 -17.51 -25.49 14.05
N GLY A 738 -18.78 -25.38 14.43
CA GLY A 738 -19.57 -26.48 15.02
C GLY A 738 -19.37 -26.79 16.50
N VAL A 739 -18.76 -25.85 17.25
CA VAL A 739 -18.72 -25.90 18.71
C VAL A 739 -19.33 -24.59 19.25
N SER A 740 -20.26 -24.70 20.19
CA SER A 740 -20.83 -23.58 20.95
C SER A 740 -20.77 -23.92 22.45
N ILE A 741 -20.07 -23.10 23.22
CA ILE A 741 -19.94 -23.25 24.67
C ILE A 741 -20.72 -22.11 25.34
N GLU A 742 -21.85 -22.45 25.94
CA GLU A 742 -22.83 -21.54 26.53
C GLU A 742 -23.07 -21.83 28.01
N HIS A 743 -23.00 -23.09 28.44
CA HIS A 743 -23.21 -23.54 29.82
C HIS A 743 -24.47 -22.96 30.49
N ARG A 744 -25.58 -22.88 29.75
CA ARG A 744 -26.81 -22.23 30.22
C ARG A 744 -27.34 -22.83 31.53
N GLU A 745 -27.17 -24.12 31.72
CA GLU A 745 -27.65 -24.86 32.89
C GLU A 745 -26.73 -24.75 34.12
N PHE A 746 -25.45 -24.44 33.91
CA PHE A 746 -24.42 -24.54 34.95
C PHE A 746 -23.73 -23.21 35.30
N GLY A 747 -23.96 -22.17 34.49
CA GLY A 747 -23.27 -20.88 34.61
C GLY A 747 -21.87 -20.87 33.98
N PRO A 748 -21.22 -19.69 33.96
CA PRO A 748 -19.88 -19.52 33.38
C PRO A 748 -18.83 -20.47 33.99
N TRP A 749 -18.06 -21.15 33.15
CA TRP A 749 -16.99 -22.06 33.57
C TRP A 749 -15.60 -21.52 33.26
N PHE A 750 -15.40 -21.04 32.03
CA PHE A 750 -14.16 -20.43 31.57
C PHE A 750 -14.11 -18.95 31.94
N HIS A 751 -12.97 -18.50 32.45
CA HIS A 751 -12.79 -17.14 32.96
C HIS A 751 -12.20 -16.21 31.89
N ARG A 752 -11.31 -16.74 31.04
CA ARG A 752 -10.63 -15.99 29.98
C ARG A 752 -10.45 -16.85 28.74
N VAL A 753 -10.49 -16.22 27.58
CA VAL A 753 -10.19 -16.85 26.28
C VAL A 753 -8.91 -16.26 25.72
N PHE A 754 -7.96 -17.11 25.40
CA PHE A 754 -6.72 -16.75 24.73
C PHE A 754 -6.80 -17.12 23.25
N VAL A 755 -6.28 -16.25 22.38
CA VAL A 755 -6.18 -16.48 20.93
C VAL A 755 -4.72 -16.34 20.53
N LEU A 756 -4.10 -17.43 20.10
CA LEU A 756 -2.70 -17.47 19.67
C LEU A 756 -2.64 -17.79 18.17
N ALA A 757 -2.20 -16.87 17.32
CA ALA A 757 -2.16 -17.11 15.88
C ALA A 757 -1.00 -16.38 15.18
N SER A 758 -0.67 -16.78 13.96
CA SER A 758 0.32 -16.08 13.12
C SER A 758 -0.18 -15.69 11.74
N GLY A 759 -1.41 -16.11 11.39
CA GLY A 759 -1.91 -16.02 10.01
C GLY A 759 -1.25 -17.02 9.07
N SER A 760 -0.53 -18.03 9.57
CA SER A 760 0.04 -19.07 8.71
C SER A 760 -1.00 -20.05 8.20
N THR A 761 -2.10 -20.28 8.92
CA THR A 761 -3.09 -21.32 8.60
C THR A 761 -4.51 -20.77 8.53
N VAL A 762 -4.84 -19.80 9.38
CA VAL A 762 -6.17 -19.21 9.50
C VAL A 762 -6.19 -17.78 8.98
N THR A 763 -7.34 -17.32 8.50
CA THR A 763 -7.58 -15.89 8.23
C THR A 763 -7.96 -15.15 9.52
N PRO A 764 -7.91 -13.81 9.57
CA PRO A 764 -8.39 -13.03 10.71
C PRO A 764 -9.85 -13.33 11.06
N ALA A 765 -10.71 -13.53 10.06
CA ALA A 765 -12.10 -13.91 10.26
C ALA A 765 -12.23 -15.27 10.96
N ASP A 766 -11.45 -16.28 10.54
CA ASP A 766 -11.45 -17.60 11.18
C ASP A 766 -10.95 -17.51 12.64
N ALA A 767 -9.91 -16.72 12.90
CA ALA A 767 -9.40 -16.50 14.26
C ALA A 767 -10.45 -15.84 15.17
N MET A 768 -11.19 -14.86 14.65
CA MET A 768 -12.31 -14.24 15.36
C MET A 768 -13.44 -15.26 15.64
N GLN A 769 -13.74 -16.15 14.68
CA GLN A 769 -14.72 -17.21 14.90
C GLN A 769 -14.30 -18.18 16.01
N MET A 770 -13.00 -18.51 16.06
CA MET A 770 -12.44 -19.37 17.11
C MET A 770 -12.46 -18.69 18.48
N ALA A 771 -12.23 -17.38 18.54
CA ALA A 771 -12.29 -16.59 19.77
C ALA A 771 -13.70 -16.57 20.40
N ARG A 772 -14.75 -16.67 19.58
CA ARG A 772 -16.15 -16.56 20.00
C ARG A 772 -16.82 -17.88 20.34
N ARG A 773 -16.07 -18.98 20.55
CA ARG A 773 -16.65 -20.30 20.86
C ARG A 773 -17.23 -20.35 22.28
N VAL A 774 -16.57 -19.71 23.24
CA VAL A 774 -17.11 -19.45 24.59
C VAL A 774 -17.96 -18.20 24.54
N ARG A 775 -19.29 -18.35 24.57
CA ARG A 775 -20.23 -17.26 24.26
C ARG A 775 -20.33 -16.20 25.35
N TYR A 776 -20.05 -16.58 26.60
CA TYR A 776 -20.17 -15.70 27.77
C TYR A 776 -18.85 -15.05 28.21
N ALA A 777 -17.74 -15.29 27.50
CA ALA A 777 -16.43 -14.75 27.90
C ALA A 777 -16.39 -13.21 27.73
N PRO A 778 -16.15 -12.44 28.80
CA PRO A 778 -16.17 -10.97 28.74
C PRO A 778 -14.86 -10.37 28.21
N SER A 779 -13.76 -11.12 28.25
CA SER A 779 -12.43 -10.64 27.92
C SER A 779 -11.63 -11.62 27.05
N LEU A 780 -10.87 -11.08 26.09
CA LEU A 780 -9.92 -11.83 25.25
C LEU A 780 -8.48 -11.41 25.48
N SER A 781 -7.56 -12.37 25.36
CA SER A 781 -6.13 -12.11 25.18
C SER A 781 -5.67 -12.63 23.84
N VAL A 782 -5.37 -11.73 22.93
CA VAL A 782 -5.01 -12.03 21.55
C VAL A 782 -3.52 -11.81 21.37
N VAL A 783 -2.80 -12.85 20.97
CA VAL A 783 -1.39 -12.77 20.63
C VAL A 783 -1.19 -13.18 19.19
N VAL A 784 -0.57 -12.29 18.42
CA VAL A 784 -0.19 -12.55 17.04
C VAL A 784 1.33 -12.65 16.88
N THR A 785 1.82 -13.74 16.32
CA THR A 785 3.24 -13.89 15.94
C THR A 785 3.46 -13.69 14.44
N ALA A 786 4.67 -13.33 14.02
CA ALA A 786 4.98 -13.15 12.60
C ALA A 786 4.92 -14.49 11.82
N SER A 787 4.46 -14.43 10.58
CA SER A 787 4.46 -15.54 9.63
C SER A 787 5.35 -15.21 8.43
N ASN A 788 6.12 -16.20 7.97
CA ASN A 788 6.93 -16.11 6.76
C ASN A 788 6.19 -16.66 5.52
N ARG A 789 4.91 -17.03 5.66
CA ARG A 789 4.10 -17.55 4.56
C ARG A 789 3.86 -16.43 3.55
N SER A 790 4.15 -16.71 2.29
CA SER A 790 3.87 -15.82 1.16
C SER A 790 3.08 -16.61 0.13
N GLU A 791 1.98 -16.02 -0.31
CA GLU A 791 1.05 -16.59 -1.29
C GLU A 791 0.73 -15.56 -2.37
N ILE A 792 0.18 -16.01 -3.48
CA ILE A 792 -0.19 -15.13 -4.58
C ILE A 792 -1.47 -14.41 -4.17
N ASP A 793 -1.42 -13.08 -4.12
CA ASP A 793 -2.49 -12.23 -3.59
C ASP A 793 -3.42 -11.66 -4.68
N SER A 794 -3.27 -12.13 -5.93
CA SER A 794 -4.04 -11.70 -7.11
C SER A 794 -4.61 -12.91 -7.86
N ALA A 795 -5.94 -12.95 -8.00
CA ALA A 795 -6.63 -14.02 -8.73
C ALA A 795 -6.22 -14.04 -10.21
N GLY A 796 -6.10 -12.87 -10.84
CA GLY A 796 -5.63 -12.74 -12.22
C GLY A 796 -4.22 -13.28 -12.42
N ALA A 797 -3.32 -13.08 -11.44
CA ALA A 797 -1.96 -13.62 -11.50
C ALA A 797 -1.92 -15.15 -11.33
N ILE A 798 -2.79 -15.72 -10.47
CA ILE A 798 -2.97 -17.17 -10.34
C ILE A 798 -3.46 -17.76 -11.67
N LEU A 799 -4.55 -17.23 -12.21
CA LEU A 799 -5.16 -17.71 -13.44
C LEU A 799 -4.20 -17.60 -14.63
N SER A 800 -3.53 -16.46 -14.80
CA SER A 800 -2.56 -16.27 -15.88
C SER A 800 -1.39 -17.28 -15.79
N GLY A 801 -0.85 -17.51 -14.59
CA GLY A 801 0.20 -18.51 -14.39
C GLY A 801 -0.26 -19.95 -14.64
N LEU A 802 -1.49 -20.29 -14.23
CA LEU A 802 -2.09 -21.61 -14.50
C LEU A 802 -2.36 -21.82 -16.00
N SER A 803 -2.91 -20.82 -16.69
CA SER A 803 -3.15 -20.86 -18.15
C SER A 803 -1.86 -21.00 -18.95
N GLU A 804 -0.79 -20.29 -18.55
CA GLU A 804 0.52 -20.43 -19.18
C GLU A 804 1.10 -21.82 -18.93
N ALA A 805 0.98 -22.36 -17.70
CA ALA A 805 1.42 -23.71 -17.37
C ALA A 805 0.67 -24.77 -18.18
N ALA A 806 -0.65 -24.62 -18.34
CA ALA A 806 -1.48 -25.49 -19.17
C ALA A 806 -1.06 -25.44 -20.64
N SER A 807 -0.78 -24.24 -21.16
CA SER A 807 -0.28 -24.04 -22.53
C SER A 807 1.04 -24.77 -22.77
N LEU A 808 1.97 -24.71 -21.80
CA LEU A 808 3.26 -25.40 -21.87
C LEU A 808 3.14 -26.93 -21.88
N GLU A 809 2.07 -27.48 -21.32
CA GLU A 809 1.79 -28.93 -21.39
C GLU A 809 0.91 -29.33 -22.58
N GLY A 810 0.56 -28.39 -23.47
CA GLY A 810 -0.31 -28.65 -24.62
C GLY A 810 -1.77 -28.87 -24.25
N ARG A 811 -2.21 -28.35 -23.10
CA ARG A 811 -3.59 -28.42 -22.61
C ARG A 811 -4.38 -27.18 -23.00
N ALA A 812 -5.70 -27.25 -22.93
CA ALA A 812 -6.56 -26.08 -23.06
C ALA A 812 -6.21 -25.08 -21.94
N PRO A 813 -5.85 -23.83 -22.28
CA PRO A 813 -5.39 -22.85 -21.29
C PRO A 813 -6.54 -22.10 -20.60
N THR A 814 -7.76 -22.26 -21.08
CA THR A 814 -8.94 -21.55 -20.58
C THR A 814 -9.30 -22.05 -19.19
N PRO A 815 -9.25 -21.20 -18.14
CA PRO A 815 -9.69 -21.59 -16.81
C PRO A 815 -11.20 -21.89 -16.78
N THR A 816 -11.61 -22.83 -15.93
CA THR A 816 -13.04 -23.09 -15.68
C THR A 816 -13.64 -22.05 -14.73
N ASP A 817 -14.97 -22.03 -14.62
CA ASP A 817 -15.66 -21.21 -13.60
C ASP A 817 -15.19 -21.54 -12.18
N LEU A 818 -14.90 -22.81 -11.91
CA LEU A 818 -14.37 -23.24 -10.62
C LEU A 818 -12.94 -22.73 -10.42
N ASP A 819 -12.08 -22.76 -11.44
CA ASP A 819 -10.74 -22.17 -11.37
C ASP A 819 -10.80 -20.68 -11.01
N GLY A 820 -11.72 -19.92 -11.63
CA GLY A 820 -11.94 -18.51 -11.33
C GLY A 820 -12.33 -18.29 -9.87
N LEU A 821 -13.34 -19.03 -9.38
CA LEU A 821 -13.80 -18.94 -8.00
C LEU A 821 -12.70 -19.31 -6.99
N VAL A 822 -11.95 -20.38 -7.26
CA VAL A 822 -10.85 -20.84 -6.40
C VAL A 822 -9.76 -19.79 -6.34
N ALA A 823 -9.35 -19.23 -7.48
CA ALA A 823 -8.33 -18.18 -7.54
C ALA A 823 -8.77 -16.93 -6.75
N ASP A 824 -10.04 -16.54 -6.83
CA ASP A 824 -10.60 -15.44 -6.04
C ASP A 824 -10.58 -15.71 -4.55
N ILE A 825 -10.94 -16.94 -4.12
CA ILE A 825 -10.88 -17.37 -2.71
C ILE A 825 -9.43 -17.34 -2.21
N GLU A 826 -8.52 -18.04 -2.88
CA GLU A 826 -7.13 -18.17 -2.48
C GLU A 826 -6.42 -16.80 -2.42
N ALA A 827 -6.63 -15.95 -3.43
CA ALA A 827 -6.05 -14.61 -3.46
C ALA A 827 -6.62 -13.71 -2.36
N GLY A 828 -7.93 -13.78 -2.11
CA GLY A 828 -8.57 -13.02 -1.02
C GLY A 828 -8.04 -13.43 0.36
N ASP A 829 -7.94 -14.73 0.60
CA ASP A 829 -7.42 -15.25 1.86
C ASP A 829 -5.92 -14.95 2.03
N ALA A 830 -5.14 -14.97 0.94
CA ALA A 830 -3.75 -14.57 0.94
C ALA A 830 -3.57 -13.09 1.33
N ARG A 831 -4.41 -12.18 0.81
CA ARG A 831 -4.41 -10.76 1.22
C ARG A 831 -4.73 -10.60 2.71
N GLN A 832 -5.72 -11.33 3.21
CA GLN A 832 -6.10 -11.30 4.63
C GLN A 832 -4.99 -11.83 5.54
N ARG A 833 -4.29 -12.91 5.14
CA ARG A 833 -3.14 -13.45 5.89
C ARG A 833 -1.92 -12.54 5.84
N ALA A 834 -1.69 -11.82 4.74
CA ALA A 834 -0.55 -10.91 4.60
C ALA A 834 -0.60 -9.74 5.60
N ASP A 835 -1.80 -9.27 5.96
CA ASP A 835 -2.01 -8.24 6.98
C ASP A 835 -2.79 -8.77 8.21
N PHE A 836 -2.45 -9.99 8.64
CA PHE A 836 -3.23 -10.71 9.65
C PHE A 836 -3.40 -9.95 10.97
N ALA A 837 -2.32 -9.33 11.48
CA ALA A 837 -2.33 -8.65 12.78
C ALA A 837 -3.24 -7.41 12.76
N GLY A 838 -3.09 -6.54 11.76
CA GLY A 838 -3.96 -5.37 11.59
C GLY A 838 -5.40 -5.80 11.30
N GLY A 839 -5.56 -6.79 10.42
CA GLY A 839 -6.87 -7.35 10.07
C GLY A 839 -7.65 -7.86 11.27
N LEU A 840 -7.01 -8.67 12.14
CA LEU A 840 -7.67 -9.20 13.34
C LEU A 840 -8.04 -8.09 14.33
N TRP A 841 -7.17 -7.09 14.51
CA TRP A 841 -7.47 -5.93 15.35
C TRP A 841 -8.73 -5.21 14.88
N TRP A 842 -8.80 -4.83 13.60
CA TRP A 842 -9.94 -4.08 13.07
C TRP A 842 -11.23 -4.91 13.03
N LEU A 843 -11.14 -6.22 12.84
CA LEU A 843 -12.30 -7.12 12.94
C LEU A 843 -12.84 -7.19 14.38
N LEU A 844 -11.96 -7.21 15.39
CA LEU A 844 -12.38 -7.16 16.80
C LEU A 844 -13.08 -5.84 17.12
N GLU A 845 -12.51 -4.70 16.69
CA GLU A 845 -13.17 -3.38 16.84
C GLU A 845 -14.54 -3.35 16.14
N ALA A 846 -14.61 -3.85 14.90
CA ALA A 846 -15.86 -3.89 14.13
C ALA A 846 -16.90 -4.84 14.71
N ALA A 847 -16.50 -5.74 15.61
CA ALA A 847 -17.35 -6.65 16.36
C ALA A 847 -17.70 -6.11 17.76
N GLY A 848 -17.32 -4.89 18.10
CA GLY A 848 -17.67 -4.22 19.35
C GLY A 848 -16.69 -4.45 20.51
N TRP A 849 -15.50 -5.02 20.26
CA TRP A 849 -14.47 -5.16 21.29
C TRP A 849 -13.70 -3.85 21.48
N ALA A 850 -13.49 -3.46 22.74
CA ALA A 850 -12.52 -2.43 23.09
C ALA A 850 -11.11 -3.04 23.08
N VAL A 851 -10.41 -2.92 21.95
CA VAL A 851 -9.07 -3.49 21.76
C VAL A 851 -8.01 -2.55 22.34
N ARG A 852 -7.13 -3.06 23.20
CA ARG A 852 -6.02 -2.33 23.81
C ARG A 852 -4.70 -3.07 23.60
N PRO A 853 -3.55 -2.38 23.45
CA PRO A 853 -2.25 -3.03 23.37
C PRO A 853 -1.93 -3.78 24.67
N MET A 854 -1.35 -4.97 24.52
CA MET A 854 -0.87 -5.79 25.62
C MET A 854 0.30 -5.14 26.32
N GLN A 855 0.25 -5.07 27.66
CA GLN A 855 1.33 -4.55 28.49
C GLN A 855 2.23 -5.70 28.93
N ALA A 856 3.13 -6.13 28.04
CA ALA A 856 4.05 -7.22 28.35
C ALA A 856 5.04 -6.81 29.47
N GLY A 857 4.87 -7.40 30.66
CA GLY A 857 5.81 -7.32 31.77
C GLY A 857 6.81 -8.48 31.79
N ASP A 858 7.62 -8.57 32.85
CA ASP A 858 8.54 -9.70 33.07
C ASP A 858 7.75 -11.02 33.14
N SER A 859 7.95 -11.90 32.17
CA SER A 859 7.29 -13.21 32.14
C SER A 859 8.12 -14.26 32.88
N ALA A 860 7.46 -15.09 33.68
CA ALA A 860 8.05 -16.30 34.25
C ALA A 860 8.48 -17.33 33.18
N VAL A 861 7.94 -17.19 31.96
CA VAL A 861 8.26 -18.04 30.81
C VAL A 861 9.35 -17.38 29.98
N SER A 862 10.56 -17.94 30.02
CA SER A 862 11.70 -17.44 29.25
C SER A 862 11.74 -18.00 27.82
N ALA A 863 12.42 -17.29 26.92
CA ALA A 863 12.67 -17.76 25.56
C ALA A 863 13.48 -19.08 25.54
N GLU A 864 14.37 -19.27 26.51
CA GLU A 864 15.18 -20.47 26.67
C GLU A 864 14.33 -21.67 27.11
N SER A 865 13.47 -21.49 28.12
CA SER A 865 12.51 -22.51 28.57
C SER A 865 11.61 -22.97 27.42
N MET A 866 11.09 -22.03 26.62
CA MET A 866 10.27 -22.37 25.44
C MET A 866 11.07 -23.07 24.34
N LYS A 867 12.35 -22.74 24.17
CA LYS A 867 13.23 -23.44 23.20
C LYS A 867 13.45 -24.89 23.62
N LEU A 868 13.67 -25.14 24.91
CA LEU A 868 13.82 -26.49 25.46
C LEU A 868 12.53 -27.30 25.32
N LEU A 869 11.37 -26.71 25.62
CA LEU A 869 10.07 -27.37 25.45
C LEU A 869 9.83 -27.80 23.99
N ARG A 870 10.08 -26.91 23.03
CA ARG A 870 9.95 -27.24 21.60
C ARG A 870 10.91 -28.37 21.18
N ALA A 871 12.15 -28.32 21.64
CA ALA A 871 13.12 -29.38 21.36
C ALA A 871 12.68 -30.74 21.94
N HIS A 872 12.04 -30.74 23.11
CA HIS A 872 11.48 -31.96 23.69
C HIS A 872 10.29 -32.49 22.89
N ILE A 873 9.34 -31.64 22.51
CA ILE A 873 8.19 -32.01 21.66
C ILE A 873 8.68 -32.57 20.31
N ASP A 874 9.63 -31.90 19.67
CA ASP A 874 10.22 -32.36 18.40
C ASP A 874 10.93 -33.71 18.57
N ARG A 875 11.63 -33.91 19.70
CA ARG A 875 12.29 -35.18 20.01
C ARG A 875 11.28 -36.32 20.18
N GLU A 876 10.22 -36.11 20.97
CA GLU A 876 9.15 -37.11 21.16
C GLU A 876 8.48 -37.49 19.83
N GLN A 877 8.18 -36.51 18.98
CA GLN A 877 7.59 -36.76 17.67
C GLN A 877 8.54 -37.56 16.76
N ARG A 878 9.83 -37.23 16.75
CA ARG A 878 10.83 -37.98 15.99
C ARG A 878 10.98 -39.41 16.51
N ASP A 879 11.08 -39.58 17.82
CA ASP A 879 11.19 -40.91 18.43
C ASP A 879 9.94 -41.76 18.16
N SER A 880 8.74 -41.16 18.19
CA SER A 880 7.48 -41.83 17.81
C SER A 880 7.47 -42.25 16.33
N LEU A 881 7.95 -41.41 15.41
CA LEU A 881 8.06 -41.77 13.99
C LEU A 881 9.09 -42.86 13.73
N LEU A 882 10.20 -42.86 14.47
CA LEU A 882 11.24 -43.88 14.38
C LEU A 882 10.79 -45.22 14.98
N ALA A 883 9.96 -45.19 16.02
CA ALA A 883 9.38 -46.38 16.63
C ALA A 883 8.13 -46.91 15.91
N ALA A 884 7.48 -46.10 15.08
CA ALA A 884 6.28 -46.50 14.35
C ALA A 884 6.56 -47.67 13.39
N ARG A 885 5.59 -48.60 13.27
CA ARG A 885 5.69 -49.75 12.37
C ARG A 885 5.77 -49.32 10.90
N ASP A 886 6.49 -50.10 10.11
CA ASP A 886 6.48 -49.96 8.65
C ASP A 886 5.15 -50.47 8.07
N LEU A 887 4.64 -49.76 7.06
CA LEU A 887 3.41 -50.12 6.34
C LEU A 887 3.72 -50.40 4.88
N THR A 888 3.09 -51.43 4.34
CA THR A 888 2.98 -51.64 2.89
C THR A 888 2.01 -50.61 2.27
N ASP A 889 2.08 -50.42 0.95
CA ASP A 889 1.15 -49.54 0.21
C ASP A 889 -0.31 -49.94 0.42
N PHE A 890 -0.59 -51.24 0.54
CA PHE A 890 -1.93 -51.76 0.78
C PHE A 890 -2.43 -51.44 2.19
N GLU A 891 -1.61 -51.70 3.21
CA GLU A 891 -1.95 -51.38 4.61
C GLU A 891 -2.15 -49.88 4.80
N ALA A 892 -1.29 -49.05 4.20
CA ALA A 892 -1.43 -47.60 4.25
C ALA A 892 -2.72 -47.11 3.56
N ARG A 893 -3.16 -47.75 2.47
CA ARG A 893 -4.47 -47.46 1.84
C ARG A 893 -5.63 -47.85 2.76
N ARG A 894 -5.63 -49.09 3.27
CA ARG A 894 -6.68 -49.59 4.16
C ARG A 894 -6.79 -48.78 5.46
N LEU A 895 -5.66 -48.33 6.03
CA LEU A 895 -5.66 -47.45 7.20
C LEU A 895 -6.31 -46.10 6.88
N ARG A 896 -6.02 -45.47 5.73
CA ARG A 896 -6.63 -44.20 5.33
C ARG A 896 -8.15 -44.26 5.15
N GLU A 897 -8.71 -45.45 4.92
CA GLU A 897 -10.14 -45.68 4.77
C GLU A 897 -10.87 -45.82 6.12
N ARG A 898 -10.14 -45.91 7.24
CA ARG A 898 -10.77 -45.99 8.56
C ARG A 898 -11.35 -44.63 8.97
N PRO A 899 -12.56 -44.61 9.56
CA PRO A 899 -13.21 -43.38 9.99
C PRO A 899 -12.49 -42.69 11.16
N ALA A 900 -11.72 -43.44 11.96
CA ALA A 900 -10.90 -42.90 13.04
C ALA A 900 -9.53 -43.61 13.10
N LEU A 901 -8.47 -42.82 13.32
CA LEU A 901 -7.08 -43.27 13.40
C LEU A 901 -6.49 -42.90 14.76
N GLY A 902 -5.96 -43.88 15.48
CA GLY A 902 -5.18 -43.63 16.70
C GLY A 902 -3.78 -43.11 16.41
N GLU A 903 -3.10 -42.57 17.42
CA GLU A 903 -1.79 -41.91 17.28
C GLU A 903 -0.72 -42.82 16.64
N ALA A 904 -0.65 -44.09 17.04
CA ALA A 904 0.29 -45.05 16.46
C ALA A 904 0.04 -45.33 14.98
N ASP A 905 -1.23 -45.38 14.55
CA ASP A 905 -1.59 -45.57 13.14
C ASP A 905 -1.25 -44.32 12.30
N GLN A 906 -1.40 -43.12 12.89
CA GLN A 906 -1.01 -41.87 12.22
C GLN A 906 0.50 -41.73 12.07
N ALA A 907 1.26 -42.06 13.12
CA ALA A 907 2.72 -42.09 13.07
C ALA A 907 3.20 -43.10 12.00
N ALA A 908 2.58 -44.28 11.92
CA ALA A 908 2.88 -45.27 10.89
C ALA A 908 2.55 -44.76 9.46
N LEU A 909 1.42 -44.07 9.27
CA LEU A 909 1.06 -43.46 7.98
C LEU A 909 2.02 -42.34 7.56
N LEU A 910 2.45 -41.49 8.50
CA LEU A 910 3.42 -40.44 8.24
C LEU A 910 4.81 -41.03 7.95
N ARG A 911 5.25 -42.03 8.72
CA ARG A 911 6.48 -42.78 8.46
C ARG A 911 6.48 -43.40 7.06
N HIS A 912 5.41 -44.09 6.69
CA HIS A 912 5.25 -44.66 5.34
C HIS A 912 5.33 -43.58 4.25
N ARG A 913 4.70 -42.41 4.48
CA ARG A 913 4.81 -41.27 3.56
C ARG A 913 6.26 -40.77 3.43
N ILE A 914 6.98 -40.60 4.54
CA ILE A 914 8.37 -40.16 4.55
C ILE A 914 9.24 -41.15 3.78
N ALA A 915 9.12 -42.45 4.07
CA ALA A 915 9.87 -43.50 3.37
C ALA A 915 9.60 -43.49 1.86
N ARG A 916 8.35 -43.29 1.45
CA ARG A 916 7.98 -43.13 0.03
C ARG A 916 8.57 -41.85 -0.56
N ASP A 917 8.48 -40.72 0.15
CA ASP A 917 8.99 -39.43 -0.31
C ASP A 917 10.51 -39.44 -0.51
N LEU A 918 11.23 -40.16 0.34
CA LEU A 918 12.69 -40.24 0.33
C LEU A 918 13.25 -41.38 -0.55
N GLY A 919 12.38 -42.28 -1.02
CA GLY A 919 12.81 -43.47 -1.78
C GLY A 919 13.48 -44.55 -0.93
N LEU A 920 13.22 -44.62 0.38
CA LEU A 920 13.94 -45.48 1.31
C LEU A 920 13.58 -46.96 1.19
N GLN A 921 14.58 -47.80 0.92
CA GLN A 921 14.48 -49.27 0.97
C GLN A 921 14.84 -49.85 2.34
N GLU A 922 15.57 -49.09 3.15
CA GLU A 922 15.99 -49.44 4.50
C GLU A 922 15.11 -48.78 5.57
N ALA A 923 15.36 -49.13 6.83
CA ALA A 923 14.66 -48.54 7.97
C ALA A 923 14.93 -47.03 8.08
N LEU A 924 13.88 -46.26 8.41
CA LEU A 924 13.97 -44.82 8.59
C LEU A 924 14.91 -44.45 9.76
N CYS A 925 15.84 -43.52 9.55
CA CYS A 925 16.74 -43.00 10.59
C CYS A 925 16.58 -41.49 10.82
N GLU A 926 17.29 -40.93 11.81
CA GLU A 926 17.23 -39.50 12.11
C GLU A 926 17.70 -38.61 10.95
N ALA A 927 18.77 -38.99 10.25
CA ALA A 927 19.29 -38.22 9.13
C ALA A 927 18.28 -38.11 7.97
N ASP A 928 17.42 -39.11 7.81
CA ASP A 928 16.35 -39.09 6.81
C ASP A 928 15.23 -38.11 7.15
N LEU A 929 14.89 -37.97 8.44
CA LEU A 929 13.93 -36.96 8.90
C LEU A 929 14.43 -35.54 8.60
N ASP A 930 15.73 -35.30 8.80
CA ASP A 930 16.38 -34.02 8.49
C ASP A 930 16.42 -33.75 6.98
N ALA A 931 16.63 -34.80 6.17
CA ALA A 931 16.57 -34.70 4.72
C ALA A 931 15.14 -34.48 4.19
N TRP A 932 14.13 -35.07 4.82
CA TRP A 932 12.72 -34.89 4.44
C TRP A 932 12.26 -33.46 4.70
N ASP A 933 12.68 -32.87 5.82
CA ASP A 933 12.49 -31.45 6.18
C ASP A 933 11.02 -31.00 6.06
N ALA A 934 10.10 -31.73 6.71
CA ALA A 934 8.65 -31.52 6.60
C ALA A 934 8.12 -31.54 5.14
N GLY A 935 8.79 -32.29 4.26
CA GLY A 935 8.49 -32.40 2.83
C GLY A 935 9.14 -31.33 1.95
N ARG A 936 9.93 -30.40 2.49
CA ARG A 936 10.66 -29.39 1.69
C ARG A 936 11.80 -30.00 0.89
N GLY A 937 12.53 -30.97 1.46
CA GLY A 937 13.60 -31.69 0.76
C GLY A 937 13.11 -32.31 -0.55
N PRO A 938 12.12 -33.22 -0.51
CA PRO A 938 11.54 -33.84 -1.70
C PRO A 938 11.07 -32.85 -2.78
N ARG A 939 10.47 -31.72 -2.40
CA ARG A 939 10.05 -30.67 -3.36
C ARG A 939 11.26 -30.02 -4.05
N SER A 940 12.33 -29.77 -3.30
CA SER A 940 13.55 -29.19 -3.85
C SER A 940 14.25 -30.15 -4.83
N TRP A 941 14.23 -31.46 -4.54
CA TRP A 941 14.80 -32.49 -5.41
C TRP A 941 13.98 -32.71 -6.68
N ASP A 942 12.65 -32.54 -6.59
CA ASP A 942 11.78 -32.50 -7.78
C ASP A 942 12.14 -31.28 -8.66
N GLY A 943 12.49 -30.14 -8.05
CA GLY A 943 13.04 -28.98 -8.75
C GLY A 943 14.38 -29.26 -9.43
N PHE A 944 15.32 -29.87 -8.69
CA PHE A 944 16.62 -30.30 -9.23
C PHE A 944 16.46 -31.27 -10.42
N THR A 945 15.61 -32.29 -10.26
CA THR A 945 15.32 -33.28 -11.30
C THR A 945 14.76 -32.61 -12.55
N ALA A 946 13.80 -31.69 -12.39
CA ALA A 946 13.22 -30.96 -13.50
C ALA A 946 14.23 -30.07 -14.23
N ALA A 947 15.12 -29.40 -13.50
CA ALA A 947 16.14 -28.52 -14.05
C ALA A 947 17.29 -29.27 -14.75
N ILE A 948 17.75 -30.38 -14.18
CA ILE A 948 18.97 -31.08 -14.62
C ILE A 948 18.66 -32.30 -15.49
N ALA A 949 17.81 -33.21 -15.02
CA ALA A 949 17.46 -34.43 -15.77
C ALA A 949 16.44 -34.15 -16.88
N GLY A 950 15.65 -33.09 -16.76
CA GLY A 950 14.62 -32.74 -17.73
C GLY A 950 13.49 -33.77 -17.79
N THR A 951 13.24 -34.46 -16.68
CA THR A 951 12.18 -35.44 -16.51
C THR A 951 11.08 -34.88 -15.61
N ALA A 952 9.86 -35.36 -15.80
CA ALA A 952 8.70 -35.02 -14.99
C ALA A 952 7.92 -36.28 -14.64
N GLU A 953 7.12 -36.28 -13.56
CA GLU A 953 6.17 -37.37 -13.31
C GLU A 953 5.22 -37.52 -14.51
N ALA A 954 4.95 -38.78 -14.89
CA ALA A 954 3.92 -39.06 -15.88
C ALA A 954 2.58 -38.46 -15.42
N ALA A 955 1.88 -37.77 -16.32
CA ALA A 955 0.64 -37.08 -15.99
C ALA A 955 -0.46 -38.09 -15.64
N THR A 956 -0.82 -38.17 -14.35
CA THR A 956 -1.97 -38.96 -13.86
C THR A 956 -3.08 -37.99 -13.45
N ASP A 957 -3.70 -37.34 -14.43
CA ASP A 957 -4.66 -36.26 -14.14
C ASP A 957 -6.06 -36.76 -13.76
N GLY A 958 -6.28 -38.08 -13.82
CA GLY A 958 -7.56 -38.70 -13.45
C GLY A 958 -8.78 -38.17 -14.21
N GLY A 959 -8.57 -37.49 -15.36
CA GLY A 959 -9.63 -36.85 -16.14
C GLY A 959 -10.13 -35.52 -15.58
N VAL A 960 -9.37 -34.83 -14.72
CA VAL A 960 -9.76 -33.52 -14.17
C VAL A 960 -9.46 -32.40 -15.17
N ALA A 961 -10.44 -31.54 -15.44
CA ALA A 961 -10.29 -30.39 -16.35
C ALA A 961 -9.82 -29.11 -15.64
N ASP A 962 -10.13 -28.95 -14.35
CA ASP A 962 -9.82 -27.74 -13.58
C ASP A 962 -8.31 -27.56 -13.37
N LEU A 963 -7.78 -26.42 -13.81
CA LEU A 963 -6.34 -26.14 -13.83
C LEU A 963 -5.73 -26.13 -12.42
N HIS A 964 -6.45 -25.61 -11.41
CA HIS A 964 -5.96 -25.55 -10.01
C HIS A 964 -5.74 -26.92 -9.35
N ARG A 965 -6.27 -28.00 -9.96
CA ARG A 965 -6.09 -29.39 -9.50
C ARG A 965 -4.97 -30.12 -10.23
N LEU A 966 -4.54 -29.62 -11.38
CA LEU A 966 -3.50 -30.23 -12.20
C LEU A 966 -2.12 -30.05 -11.58
N ARG A 967 -1.23 -31.00 -11.88
CA ARG A 967 0.19 -30.91 -11.54
C ARG A 967 0.99 -30.62 -12.81
N PHE A 968 1.54 -29.42 -12.91
CA PHE A 968 2.28 -28.98 -14.10
C PHE A 968 3.76 -29.41 -14.08
N GLY A 969 4.00 -30.72 -14.04
CA GLY A 969 5.34 -31.29 -14.00
C GLY A 969 6.16 -31.02 -15.27
N ARG A 970 5.54 -31.14 -16.45
CA ARG A 970 6.22 -30.89 -17.74
C ARG A 970 6.44 -29.39 -17.93
N ALA A 971 5.49 -28.54 -17.56
CA ALA A 971 5.66 -27.09 -17.61
C ALA A 971 6.83 -26.63 -16.71
N ARG A 972 7.02 -27.25 -15.53
CA ARG A 972 8.17 -26.99 -14.65
C ARG A 972 9.51 -27.25 -15.35
N VAL A 973 9.62 -28.36 -16.08
CA VAL A 973 10.84 -28.67 -16.85
C VAL A 973 11.08 -27.63 -17.94
N LEU A 974 10.03 -27.26 -18.69
CA LEU A 974 10.13 -26.26 -19.75
C LEU A 974 10.51 -24.87 -19.20
N ALA A 975 9.93 -24.49 -18.07
CA ALA A 975 10.24 -23.23 -17.39
C ALA A 975 11.70 -23.17 -16.93
N TYR A 976 12.24 -24.25 -16.32
CA TYR A 976 13.67 -24.29 -15.97
C TYR A 976 14.59 -24.25 -17.18
N ARG A 977 14.24 -24.94 -18.27
CA ARG A 977 15.03 -24.92 -19.52
C ARG A 977 15.13 -23.53 -20.11
N GLU A 978 14.03 -22.79 -20.12
CA GLU A 978 14.02 -21.41 -20.57
C GLU A 978 14.80 -20.50 -19.63
N LEU A 979 14.59 -20.65 -18.32
CA LEU A 979 15.27 -19.86 -17.30
C LEU A 979 16.79 -19.99 -17.41
N PHE A 980 17.28 -21.21 -17.58
CA PHE A 980 18.70 -21.52 -17.71
C PHE A 980 19.16 -21.70 -19.16
N ALA A 981 18.43 -21.20 -20.15
CA ALA A 981 18.83 -21.28 -21.55
C ALA A 981 20.21 -20.63 -21.76
N GLY A 982 21.15 -21.38 -22.34
CA GLY A 982 22.54 -20.95 -22.50
C GLY A 982 23.40 -21.02 -21.23
N CYS A 983 22.90 -21.59 -20.12
CA CYS A 983 23.69 -21.81 -18.90
C CYS A 983 24.04 -23.30 -18.77
N LYS A 984 25.32 -23.61 -18.55
CA LYS A 984 25.77 -24.98 -18.21
C LYS A 984 25.81 -25.15 -16.69
N LEU A 985 24.70 -25.61 -16.12
CA LEU A 985 24.62 -25.89 -14.68
C LEU A 985 25.46 -27.12 -14.32
N ALA A 986 26.51 -26.91 -13.52
CA ALA A 986 27.41 -27.93 -13.00
C ALA A 986 28.15 -27.39 -11.76
N PRO A 987 28.78 -28.24 -10.93
CA PRO A 987 29.71 -27.79 -9.90
C PRO A 987 30.72 -26.78 -10.45
N GLY A 988 30.92 -25.67 -9.74
CA GLY A 988 31.75 -24.55 -10.18
C GLY A 988 31.05 -23.49 -11.03
N PHE A 989 29.75 -23.65 -11.34
CA PHE A 989 28.96 -22.60 -12.01
C PHE A 989 28.98 -21.31 -11.20
N ARG A 990 29.35 -20.20 -11.84
CA ARG A 990 29.51 -18.88 -11.20
C ARG A 990 28.34 -17.96 -11.53
N VAL A 991 27.72 -17.43 -10.48
CA VAL A 991 26.70 -16.39 -10.54
C VAL A 991 27.38 -15.05 -10.27
N THR A 992 27.67 -14.32 -11.35
CA THR A 992 28.17 -12.94 -11.31
C THR A 992 27.01 -11.93 -11.32
N SER A 993 27.30 -10.63 -11.26
CA SER A 993 26.32 -9.55 -11.41
C SER A 993 25.56 -9.64 -12.75
N GLU A 994 26.26 -9.95 -13.83
CA GLU A 994 25.73 -10.02 -15.20
C GLU A 994 24.82 -11.24 -15.35
N VAL A 995 25.28 -12.41 -14.88
CA VAL A 995 24.47 -13.64 -14.83
C VAL A 995 23.21 -13.41 -14.00
N SER A 996 23.36 -12.73 -12.85
CA SER A 996 22.23 -12.39 -12.00
C SER A 996 21.23 -11.50 -12.74
N ALA A 997 21.68 -10.47 -13.44
CA ALA A 997 20.79 -9.59 -14.20
C ALA A 997 20.02 -10.32 -15.29
N VAL A 998 20.66 -11.24 -16.03
CA VAL A 998 20.01 -12.07 -17.06
C VAL A 998 18.96 -13.00 -16.44
N LEU A 999 19.32 -13.72 -15.37
CA LEU A 999 18.39 -14.62 -14.69
C LEU A 999 17.22 -13.84 -14.09
N LEU A 1000 17.46 -12.70 -13.45
CA LEU A 1000 16.42 -11.82 -12.91
C LEU A 1000 15.48 -11.32 -14.00
N GLY A 1001 15.99 -10.91 -15.16
CA GLY A 1001 15.16 -10.51 -16.30
C GLY A 1001 14.23 -11.62 -16.79
N ARG A 1002 14.75 -12.85 -16.89
CA ARG A 1002 13.95 -14.04 -17.26
C ARG A 1002 12.93 -14.41 -16.18
N MET A 1003 13.33 -14.38 -14.91
CA MET A 1003 12.44 -14.61 -13.76
C MET A 1003 11.29 -13.60 -13.75
N TYR A 1004 11.59 -12.33 -13.97
CA TYR A 1004 10.59 -11.27 -13.95
C TYR A 1004 9.65 -11.32 -15.16
N GLY A 1005 10.18 -11.69 -16.33
CA GLY A 1005 9.41 -11.83 -17.58
C GLY A 1005 8.30 -12.88 -17.52
N ARG A 1006 8.49 -13.95 -16.73
CA ARG A 1006 7.48 -15.02 -16.52
C ARG A 1006 7.10 -15.22 -15.05
N ARG A 1007 7.10 -14.14 -14.27
CA ARG A 1007 6.95 -14.17 -12.81
C ARG A 1007 5.69 -14.89 -12.30
N GLN A 1008 4.57 -14.78 -13.03
CA GLN A 1008 3.30 -15.40 -12.67
C GLN A 1008 3.34 -16.92 -12.85
N LEU A 1009 3.77 -17.40 -14.03
CA LEU A 1009 4.02 -18.83 -14.27
C LEU A 1009 5.00 -19.41 -13.24
N LEU A 1010 6.15 -18.76 -13.05
CA LEU A 1010 7.19 -19.26 -12.15
C LEU A 1010 6.72 -19.32 -10.70
N ALA A 1011 5.89 -18.38 -10.25
CA ALA A 1011 5.31 -18.39 -8.92
C ALA A 1011 4.32 -19.54 -8.73
N VAL A 1012 3.41 -19.75 -9.69
CA VAL A 1012 2.45 -20.89 -9.68
C VAL A 1012 3.18 -22.24 -9.69
N LEU A 1013 4.27 -22.35 -10.45
CA LEU A 1013 5.10 -23.57 -10.48
C LEU A 1013 6.00 -23.75 -9.25
N GLY A 1014 6.11 -22.73 -8.39
CA GLY A 1014 6.93 -22.73 -7.17
C GLY A 1014 8.43 -22.47 -7.38
N LEU A 1015 8.83 -21.98 -8.56
CA LEU A 1015 10.23 -21.68 -8.93
C LEU A 1015 10.72 -20.35 -8.35
N VAL A 1016 9.80 -19.42 -8.08
CA VAL A 1016 10.07 -18.16 -7.39
C VAL A 1016 9.07 -17.96 -6.24
N PRO A 1017 9.36 -17.08 -5.26
CA PRO A 1017 8.42 -16.76 -4.19
C PRO A 1017 7.11 -16.19 -4.71
N ALA A 1018 5.99 -16.50 -4.05
CA ALA A 1018 4.66 -16.12 -4.50
C ALA A 1018 4.46 -14.60 -4.65
N LYS A 1019 5.12 -13.78 -3.80
CA LYS A 1019 5.13 -12.31 -3.92
C LYS A 1019 5.57 -11.78 -5.29
N TRP A 1020 6.31 -12.56 -6.08
CA TRP A 1020 6.74 -12.16 -7.43
C TRP A 1020 5.57 -12.08 -8.42
N ALA A 1021 4.47 -12.79 -8.16
CA ALA A 1021 3.31 -12.79 -9.06
C ALA A 1021 2.55 -11.45 -9.05
N GLY A 1022 2.64 -10.68 -7.97
CA GLY A 1022 1.89 -9.43 -7.79
C GLY A 1022 2.50 -8.27 -8.58
N ASP A 1023 1.66 -7.42 -9.15
CA ASP A 1023 2.09 -6.26 -9.96
C ASP A 1023 2.80 -5.17 -9.14
N ARG A 1024 2.66 -5.22 -7.81
CA ARG A 1024 3.35 -4.33 -6.87
C ARG A 1024 4.80 -4.76 -6.59
N PHE A 1025 5.20 -5.97 -7.03
CA PHE A 1025 6.57 -6.45 -6.86
C PHE A 1025 7.44 -5.96 -8.00
N GLY A 1026 8.34 -5.01 -7.73
CA GLY A 1026 9.33 -4.55 -8.70
C GLY A 1026 10.50 -5.52 -8.87
N MET A 1027 11.21 -5.43 -9.99
CA MET A 1027 12.40 -6.24 -10.23
C MET A 1027 13.48 -5.90 -9.20
N PRO A 1028 13.99 -6.87 -8.41
CA PRO A 1028 14.96 -6.60 -7.37
C PRO A 1028 16.32 -6.24 -7.99
N SER A 1029 17.03 -5.31 -7.35
CA SER A 1029 18.36 -4.84 -7.76
C SER A 1029 19.39 -4.99 -6.63
N GLY A 1030 20.68 -4.81 -6.95
CA GLY A 1030 21.76 -4.87 -5.97
C GLY A 1030 21.78 -6.17 -5.15
N LYS A 1031 21.93 -6.06 -3.82
CA LYS A 1031 21.95 -7.20 -2.89
C LYS A 1031 20.66 -8.03 -2.93
N ALA A 1032 19.50 -7.37 -3.08
CA ALA A 1032 18.21 -8.06 -3.15
C ALA A 1032 18.11 -8.94 -4.41
N GLY A 1033 18.68 -8.48 -5.53
CA GLY A 1033 18.79 -9.26 -6.76
C GLY A 1033 19.64 -10.53 -6.57
N VAL A 1034 20.77 -10.43 -5.88
CA VAL A 1034 21.61 -11.61 -5.56
C VAL A 1034 20.88 -12.60 -4.66
N PHE A 1035 20.16 -12.13 -3.64
CA PHE A 1035 19.37 -13.01 -2.78
C PHE A 1035 18.23 -13.71 -3.54
N ALA A 1036 17.60 -13.03 -4.50
CA ALA A 1036 16.60 -13.63 -5.36
C ALA A 1036 17.15 -14.77 -6.22
N VAL A 1037 18.35 -14.61 -6.77
CA VAL A 1037 19.01 -15.69 -7.52
C VAL A 1037 19.44 -16.82 -6.57
N ASN A 1038 19.96 -16.51 -5.39
CA ASN A 1038 20.27 -17.56 -4.39
C ASN A 1038 19.02 -18.36 -3.98
N ASP A 1039 17.85 -17.71 -3.82
CA ASP A 1039 16.57 -18.38 -3.52
C ASP A 1039 16.14 -19.35 -4.64
N LEU A 1040 16.37 -19.00 -5.92
CA LEU A 1040 16.12 -19.89 -7.05
C LEU A 1040 16.94 -21.19 -6.95
N PHE A 1041 18.22 -21.10 -6.59
CA PHE A 1041 19.09 -22.27 -6.41
C PHE A 1041 18.69 -23.07 -5.15
N ASP A 1042 18.35 -22.39 -4.06
CA ASP A 1042 17.85 -23.01 -2.83
C ASP A 1042 16.57 -23.82 -3.07
N ARG A 1043 15.68 -23.34 -3.96
CA ARG A 1043 14.47 -24.07 -4.38
C ARG A 1043 14.76 -25.32 -5.22
N MET A 1044 15.93 -25.40 -5.85
CA MET A 1044 16.45 -26.63 -6.47
C MET A 1044 17.24 -27.49 -5.48
N GLY A 1045 17.29 -27.11 -4.20
CA GLY A 1045 18.01 -27.87 -3.17
C GLY A 1045 19.53 -27.73 -3.27
N VAL A 1046 20.06 -26.77 -4.04
CA VAL A 1046 21.50 -26.56 -4.20
C VAL A 1046 21.94 -25.23 -3.63
N LYS A 1047 23.06 -25.23 -2.90
CA LYS A 1047 23.60 -24.05 -2.22
C LYS A 1047 24.71 -23.37 -3.01
N LEU A 1048 24.61 -22.06 -3.10
CA LEU A 1048 25.65 -21.18 -3.62
C LEU A 1048 26.51 -20.65 -2.47
N ARG A 1049 27.83 -20.63 -2.64
CA ARG A 1049 28.77 -20.08 -1.66
C ARG A 1049 29.43 -18.82 -2.22
N ARG A 1050 29.47 -17.76 -1.42
CA ARG A 1050 30.18 -16.53 -1.80
C ARG A 1050 31.68 -16.81 -1.91
N ARG A 1051 32.29 -16.33 -2.99
CA ARG A 1051 33.73 -16.34 -3.27
C ARG A 1051 34.20 -14.92 -3.55
N GLU A 1052 35.47 -14.67 -3.28
CA GLU A 1052 36.16 -13.43 -3.60
C GLU A 1052 37.48 -13.79 -4.27
N GLY A 1053 37.83 -13.07 -5.33
CA GLY A 1053 39.08 -13.26 -6.05
C GLY A 1053 39.19 -12.30 -7.22
N THR A 1054 40.28 -12.40 -7.98
CA THR A 1054 40.42 -11.71 -9.26
C THR A 1054 39.76 -12.55 -10.35
N ALA A 1055 38.62 -12.10 -10.87
CA ALA A 1055 37.89 -12.82 -11.91
C ALA A 1055 37.58 -11.91 -13.11
N THR A 1056 37.58 -12.54 -14.28
CA THR A 1056 37.45 -11.94 -15.61
C THR A 1056 36.03 -11.47 -15.90
N HIS A 1057 35.90 -10.29 -16.53
CA HIS A 1057 34.61 -9.77 -17.02
C HIS A 1057 34.02 -10.70 -18.10
N VAL A 1058 32.72 -10.95 -18.03
CA VAL A 1058 31.98 -11.56 -19.16
C VAL A 1058 31.26 -10.42 -19.88
N SER A 1059 31.60 -10.18 -21.15
CA SER A 1059 30.95 -9.15 -21.97
C SER A 1059 29.50 -9.55 -22.29
N PRO A 1060 28.53 -8.62 -22.30
CA PRO A 1060 27.14 -8.89 -22.69
C PRO A 1060 26.96 -9.31 -24.17
N LEU A 1061 28.01 -9.23 -24.99
CA LEU A 1061 27.96 -9.36 -26.45
C LEU A 1061 28.54 -10.67 -26.99
N GLU A 1062 29.09 -11.56 -26.16
CA GLU A 1062 29.56 -12.87 -26.62
C GLU A 1062 28.46 -13.94 -26.57
N PRO A 1063 28.45 -14.92 -27.51
CA PRO A 1063 27.50 -16.01 -27.47
C PRO A 1063 27.63 -16.80 -26.16
N LEU A 1064 26.49 -17.02 -25.50
CA LEU A 1064 26.32 -17.74 -24.22
C LEU A 1064 26.93 -19.17 -24.16
N GLU A 1065 27.52 -19.67 -25.26
CA GLU A 1065 28.09 -21.02 -25.36
C GLU A 1065 29.43 -21.19 -24.61
N VAL A 1066 30.09 -20.10 -24.18
CA VAL A 1066 31.41 -20.13 -23.54
C VAL A 1066 31.42 -19.43 -22.17
N MET A 1067 30.54 -19.86 -21.26
CA MET A 1067 30.69 -19.52 -19.83
C MET A 1067 31.58 -20.56 -19.15
N GLY A 1068 32.88 -20.26 -18.96
CA GLY A 1068 33.84 -21.09 -18.22
C GLY A 1068 35.32 -21.01 -18.65
N GLY A 1069 35.67 -20.22 -19.67
CA GLY A 1069 37.06 -20.04 -20.13
C GLY A 1069 37.70 -18.75 -19.63
N ASN A 1070 38.96 -18.82 -19.19
CA ASN A 1070 39.79 -17.69 -18.74
C ASN A 1070 40.19 -16.78 -19.93
N VAL A 1071 39.83 -15.48 -19.89
CA VAL A 1071 40.49 -14.43 -20.69
C VAL A 1071 40.60 -13.15 -19.86
N GLY A 1072 41.83 -12.70 -19.63
CA GLY A 1072 42.26 -11.76 -18.58
C GLY A 1072 41.68 -10.35 -18.59
N ASP A 1073 41.34 -9.86 -17.39
CA ASP A 1073 41.95 -8.71 -16.73
C ASP A 1073 41.57 -8.71 -15.23
N LEU A 1074 42.52 -8.30 -14.37
CA LEU A 1074 42.50 -8.50 -12.92
C LEU A 1074 41.77 -7.37 -12.18
N VAL A 1075 40.44 -7.50 -11.99
CA VAL A 1075 39.68 -6.72 -10.99
C VAL A 1075 39.22 -7.67 -9.88
N ARG A 1076 39.40 -7.28 -8.60
CA ARG A 1076 38.82 -8.05 -7.48
C ARG A 1076 37.30 -7.97 -7.57
N THR A 1077 36.65 -9.10 -7.81
CA THR A 1077 35.20 -9.21 -7.91
C THR A 1077 34.69 -10.29 -6.96
N HIS A 1078 33.39 -10.21 -6.62
CA HIS A 1078 32.72 -11.17 -5.78
C HIS A 1078 31.70 -11.93 -6.63
N TRP A 1079 31.65 -13.25 -6.50
CA TRP A 1079 30.64 -14.08 -7.15
C TRP A 1079 30.10 -15.14 -6.20
N HIS A 1080 28.97 -15.72 -6.58
CA HIS A 1080 28.38 -16.86 -5.88
C HIS A 1080 28.63 -18.13 -6.72
N GLU A 1081 29.22 -19.15 -6.11
CA GLU A 1081 29.63 -20.38 -6.82
C GLU A 1081 28.81 -21.59 -6.35
N LEU A 1082 28.38 -22.40 -7.32
CA LEU A 1082 27.69 -23.66 -7.06
C LEU A 1082 28.68 -24.71 -6.56
N THR A 1083 28.50 -25.15 -5.32
CA THR A 1083 29.45 -26.05 -4.66
C THR A 1083 29.29 -27.51 -5.09
N ALA A 1084 30.41 -28.21 -5.24
CA ALA A 1084 30.41 -29.64 -5.58
C ALA A 1084 29.70 -30.48 -4.51
N ASP A 1085 29.95 -30.22 -3.22
CA ASP A 1085 29.34 -30.96 -2.11
C ASP A 1085 27.81 -30.86 -2.12
N SER A 1086 27.28 -29.64 -2.26
CA SER A 1086 25.83 -29.44 -2.32
C SER A 1086 25.22 -30.07 -3.56
N TRP A 1087 25.91 -30.01 -4.70
CA TRP A 1087 25.43 -30.62 -5.93
C TRP A 1087 25.34 -32.14 -5.81
N SER A 1088 26.44 -32.79 -5.38
CA SER A 1088 26.52 -34.24 -5.27
C SER A 1088 25.49 -34.78 -4.28
N ARG A 1089 25.35 -34.13 -3.10
CA ARG A 1089 24.34 -34.51 -2.10
C ARG A 1089 22.91 -34.43 -2.66
N THR A 1090 22.57 -33.35 -3.35
CA THR A 1090 21.23 -33.16 -3.90
C THR A 1090 20.96 -34.11 -5.07
N ALA A 1091 21.96 -34.39 -5.90
CA ALA A 1091 21.86 -35.37 -6.98
C ALA A 1091 21.61 -36.79 -6.46
N GLU A 1092 22.31 -37.19 -5.39
CA GLU A 1092 22.13 -38.49 -4.74
C GLU A 1092 20.71 -38.64 -4.17
N LEU A 1093 20.24 -37.65 -3.40
CA LEU A 1093 18.89 -37.67 -2.81
C LEU A 1093 17.79 -37.65 -3.87
N ALA A 1094 17.98 -36.87 -4.95
CA ALA A 1094 17.07 -36.85 -6.08
C ALA A 1094 17.04 -38.21 -6.80
N ALA A 1095 18.19 -38.81 -7.06
CA ALA A 1095 18.27 -40.13 -7.69
C ALA A 1095 17.59 -41.22 -6.84
N ARG A 1096 17.84 -41.21 -5.53
CA ARG A 1096 17.20 -42.14 -4.57
C ARG A 1096 15.68 -42.03 -4.61
N ARG A 1097 15.13 -40.81 -4.53
CA ARG A 1097 13.68 -40.55 -4.65
C ARG A 1097 13.12 -40.98 -6.01
N ASN A 1098 13.83 -40.69 -7.09
CA ASN A 1098 13.38 -40.98 -8.45
C ASN A 1098 13.38 -42.48 -8.76
N SER A 1099 14.18 -43.30 -8.08
CA SER A 1099 14.20 -44.76 -8.26
C SER A 1099 12.85 -45.46 -8.02
N ARG A 1100 11.92 -44.82 -7.30
CA ARG A 1100 10.57 -45.33 -7.00
C ARG A 1100 9.44 -44.69 -7.80
N ARG A 1101 9.76 -43.83 -8.78
CA ARG A 1101 8.79 -43.05 -9.56
C ARG A 1101 8.85 -43.39 -11.04
N VAL A 1102 7.70 -43.33 -11.69
CA VAL A 1102 7.61 -43.36 -13.15
C VAL A 1102 7.74 -41.92 -13.64
N LEU A 1103 8.86 -41.65 -14.32
CA LEU A 1103 9.20 -40.33 -14.84
C LEU A 1103 9.32 -40.39 -16.36
N ASP A 1104 8.68 -39.43 -17.04
CA ASP A 1104 8.81 -39.23 -18.48
C ASP A 1104 9.94 -38.24 -18.76
N ALA A 1105 10.78 -38.54 -19.74
CA ALA A 1105 11.65 -37.53 -20.34
C ALA A 1105 10.78 -36.50 -21.06
N VAL A 1106 10.91 -35.23 -20.69
CA VAL A 1106 10.28 -34.15 -21.45
C VAL A 1106 11.13 -33.92 -22.70
N PRO A 1107 10.62 -34.12 -23.92
CA PRO A 1107 11.43 -33.98 -25.13
C PRO A 1107 12.06 -32.59 -25.21
N ARG A 1108 13.30 -32.49 -25.70
CA ARG A 1108 13.86 -31.19 -26.09
C ARG A 1108 13.29 -30.85 -27.47
N GLU A 1109 12.33 -29.93 -27.52
CA GLU A 1109 11.88 -29.38 -28.78
C GLU A 1109 13.04 -28.63 -29.43
N SER A 1110 13.47 -29.12 -30.60
CA SER A 1110 14.45 -28.43 -31.42
C SER A 1110 13.90 -27.07 -31.89
N SER A 1111 14.75 -26.16 -32.36
CA SER A 1111 14.30 -24.91 -33.00
C SER A 1111 13.36 -25.19 -34.19
N ASP A 1112 13.59 -26.31 -34.86
CA ASP A 1112 12.75 -26.85 -35.92
C ASP A 1112 11.37 -27.28 -35.40
N ASP A 1113 11.31 -28.06 -34.32
CA ASP A 1113 10.04 -28.50 -33.73
C ASP A 1113 9.19 -27.31 -33.26
N ARG A 1114 9.81 -26.31 -32.64
CA ARG A 1114 9.10 -25.09 -32.18
C ARG A 1114 8.46 -24.32 -33.34
N TYR A 1115 9.24 -24.07 -34.39
CA TYR A 1115 8.75 -23.42 -35.60
C TYR A 1115 7.52 -24.15 -36.16
N TRP A 1116 7.62 -25.47 -36.29
CA TRP A 1116 6.56 -26.29 -36.86
C TRP A 1116 5.37 -26.50 -35.92
N HIS A 1117 5.55 -26.48 -34.60
CA HIS A 1117 4.46 -26.46 -33.62
C HIS A 1117 3.65 -25.16 -33.68
N GLU A 1118 4.30 -24.01 -33.87
CA GLU A 1118 3.63 -22.72 -34.01
C GLU A 1118 2.75 -22.68 -35.26
N VAL A 1119 3.27 -23.19 -36.39
CA VAL A 1119 2.50 -23.35 -37.63
C VAL A 1119 1.26 -24.22 -37.42
N ARG A 1120 1.38 -25.36 -36.72
CA ARG A 1120 0.22 -26.20 -36.37
C ARG A 1120 -0.78 -25.48 -35.48
N ARG A 1121 -0.31 -24.72 -34.49
CA ARG A 1121 -1.16 -23.92 -33.60
C ARG A 1121 -1.95 -22.86 -34.36
N GLU A 1122 -1.33 -22.17 -35.31
CA GLU A 1122 -2.04 -21.19 -36.16
C GLU A 1122 -3.12 -21.83 -37.03
N ILE A 1123 -2.86 -23.01 -37.59
CA ILE A 1123 -3.84 -23.77 -38.37
C ILE A 1123 -5.05 -24.11 -37.50
N MET A 1124 -4.81 -24.63 -36.30
CA MET A 1124 -5.89 -24.96 -35.34
C MET A 1124 -6.63 -23.70 -34.87
N ALA A 1125 -5.90 -22.64 -34.53
CA ALA A 1125 -6.49 -21.40 -34.01
C ALA A 1125 -7.36 -20.67 -35.05
N ARG A 1126 -7.00 -20.77 -36.33
CA ARG A 1126 -7.78 -20.18 -37.44
C ARG A 1126 -8.84 -21.13 -38.01
N ALA A 1127 -8.93 -22.37 -37.51
CA ALA A 1127 -9.82 -23.41 -38.01
C ALA A 1127 -9.73 -23.59 -39.54
N MET A 1128 -8.52 -23.57 -40.08
CA MET A 1128 -8.29 -23.60 -41.55
C MET A 1128 -8.88 -24.87 -42.19
N GLY A 1129 -9.41 -24.75 -43.39
CA GLY A 1129 -9.79 -25.91 -44.21
C GLY A 1129 -8.58 -26.72 -44.70
N ALA A 1130 -8.79 -27.96 -45.14
CA ALA A 1130 -7.72 -28.88 -45.58
C ALA A 1130 -6.74 -28.25 -46.61
N ASP A 1131 -7.28 -27.60 -47.65
CA ASP A 1131 -6.48 -26.98 -48.72
C ASP A 1131 -5.73 -25.74 -48.24
N GLU A 1132 -6.39 -24.92 -47.41
CA GLU A 1132 -5.83 -23.71 -46.81
C GLU A 1132 -4.70 -24.05 -45.84
N ALA A 1133 -4.91 -25.04 -44.97
CA ALA A 1133 -3.90 -25.55 -44.05
C ALA A 1133 -2.68 -26.12 -44.79
N THR A 1134 -2.92 -26.82 -45.90
CA THR A 1134 -1.85 -27.37 -46.75
C THR A 1134 -1.03 -26.25 -47.39
N GLN A 1135 -1.69 -25.22 -47.96
CA GLN A 1135 -1.00 -24.05 -48.52
C GLN A 1135 -0.24 -23.26 -47.45
N TRP A 1136 -0.81 -23.14 -46.24
CA TRP A 1136 -0.15 -22.49 -45.11
C TRP A 1136 1.14 -23.20 -44.70
N VAL A 1137 1.08 -24.53 -44.54
CA VAL A 1137 2.28 -25.35 -44.25
C VAL A 1137 3.33 -25.18 -45.34
N TRP A 1138 2.96 -25.18 -46.61
CA TRP A 1138 3.90 -24.96 -47.72
C TRP A 1138 4.52 -23.56 -47.73
N THR A 1139 3.75 -22.54 -47.38
CA THR A 1139 4.23 -21.15 -47.30
C THR A 1139 5.22 -21.01 -46.15
N ARG A 1140 4.88 -21.58 -44.98
CA ARG A 1140 5.77 -21.62 -43.81
C ARG A 1140 6.99 -22.50 -44.05
N PHE A 1141 6.90 -23.56 -44.85
CA PHE A 1141 8.05 -24.36 -45.28
C PHE A 1141 9.08 -23.49 -46.04
N ARG A 1142 8.61 -22.66 -46.97
CA ARG A 1142 9.47 -21.78 -47.77
C ARG A 1142 10.05 -20.61 -46.97
N ALA A 1143 9.32 -20.14 -45.96
CA ALA A 1143 9.73 -19.03 -45.09
C ALA A 1143 10.56 -19.46 -43.87
N GLN A 1144 10.79 -20.76 -43.68
CA GLN A 1144 11.53 -21.26 -42.52
C GLN A 1144 12.98 -20.74 -42.53
N PRO A 1145 13.45 -20.07 -41.45
CA PRO A 1145 14.86 -19.68 -41.32
C PRO A 1145 15.76 -20.92 -41.43
N THR A 1146 16.90 -20.81 -42.12
CA THR A 1146 17.80 -21.94 -42.42
C THR A 1146 18.34 -22.60 -41.15
N CYS A 1147 17.66 -23.64 -40.67
CA CYS A 1147 18.25 -24.60 -39.74
C CYS A 1147 19.31 -25.38 -40.55
N LYS A 1148 20.59 -25.28 -40.17
CA LYS A 1148 21.74 -25.86 -40.92
C LYS A 1148 21.72 -27.40 -41.04
N GLU A 1149 20.72 -28.09 -40.51
CA GLU A 1149 20.57 -29.54 -40.59
C GLU A 1149 19.33 -29.94 -41.41
N ARG A 1150 19.44 -29.91 -42.75
CA ARG A 1150 18.47 -30.58 -43.63
C ARG A 1150 18.72 -32.09 -43.59
N ARG A 1151 17.81 -32.88 -43.00
CA ARG A 1151 17.97 -34.32 -42.79
C ARG A 1151 16.93 -35.16 -43.57
N ASP A 1152 16.86 -35.00 -44.89
CA ASP A 1152 16.47 -36.05 -45.86
C ASP A 1152 16.80 -35.64 -47.31
N LYS A 1153 16.61 -36.56 -48.27
CA LYS A 1153 16.89 -36.35 -49.72
C LYS A 1153 15.99 -35.27 -50.37
N VAL A 1154 14.97 -34.77 -49.67
CA VAL A 1154 13.98 -33.80 -50.17
C VAL A 1154 14.09 -32.45 -49.45
N GLY A 1155 15.04 -32.32 -48.50
CA GLY A 1155 15.30 -31.09 -47.76
C GLY A 1155 14.28 -30.79 -46.66
N ARG A 1156 13.46 -31.77 -46.25
CA ARG A 1156 12.48 -31.60 -45.16
C ARG A 1156 13.15 -31.85 -43.81
N THR A 1157 12.81 -31.01 -42.84
CA THR A 1157 13.23 -31.20 -41.45
C THR A 1157 12.32 -32.20 -40.73
N PHE A 1158 12.72 -32.65 -39.54
CA PHE A 1158 11.90 -33.58 -38.77
C PHE A 1158 10.55 -32.95 -38.38
N GLY A 1159 10.55 -31.69 -37.92
CA GLY A 1159 9.35 -30.93 -37.60
C GLY A 1159 8.43 -30.75 -38.80
N ALA A 1160 8.98 -30.51 -40.00
CA ALA A 1160 8.21 -30.41 -41.24
C ALA A 1160 7.49 -31.72 -41.58
N ARG A 1161 8.19 -32.86 -41.48
CA ARG A 1161 7.60 -34.20 -41.72
C ARG A 1161 6.50 -34.50 -40.71
N SER A 1162 6.75 -34.21 -39.45
CA SER A 1162 5.77 -34.38 -38.37
C SER A 1162 4.53 -33.49 -38.56
N THR A 1163 4.68 -32.26 -39.06
CA THR A 1163 3.55 -31.38 -39.40
C THR A 1163 2.74 -31.90 -40.58
N VAL A 1164 3.41 -32.39 -41.64
CA VAL A 1164 2.71 -32.97 -42.80
C VAL A 1164 1.96 -34.24 -42.39
N PHE A 1165 2.59 -35.10 -41.58
CA PHE A 1165 1.94 -36.29 -41.04
C PHE A 1165 0.78 -35.95 -40.09
N TRP A 1166 0.93 -34.93 -39.26
CA TRP A 1166 -0.17 -34.43 -38.43
C TRP A 1166 -1.33 -33.92 -39.29
N LEU A 1167 -1.04 -33.18 -40.37
CA LEU A 1167 -2.06 -32.66 -41.28
C LEU A 1167 -2.84 -33.78 -41.98
N SER A 1168 -2.15 -34.83 -42.43
CA SER A 1168 -2.78 -36.00 -43.06
C SER A 1168 -3.68 -36.76 -42.08
N GLN A 1169 -3.27 -36.88 -40.81
CA GLN A 1169 -4.10 -37.49 -39.77
C GLN A 1169 -5.30 -36.62 -39.37
N ALA A 1170 -5.09 -35.31 -39.18
CA ALA A 1170 -6.12 -34.40 -38.71
C ALA A 1170 -7.26 -34.18 -39.73
N TYR A 1171 -6.93 -34.23 -41.03
CA TYR A 1171 -7.89 -33.99 -42.12
C TYR A 1171 -8.18 -35.24 -42.98
N ALA A 1172 -7.66 -36.41 -42.61
CA ALA A 1172 -7.77 -37.66 -43.37
C ALA A 1172 -7.31 -37.57 -44.85
N ILE A 1173 -6.35 -36.69 -45.13
CA ILE A 1173 -5.78 -36.47 -46.47
C ILE A 1173 -4.68 -37.53 -46.69
N LYS A 1174 -4.73 -38.31 -47.78
CA LYS A 1174 -3.71 -39.32 -48.08
C LYS A 1174 -2.42 -38.73 -48.65
#